data_AF-A0A397EID7-F1
#
_entry.id   AF-A0A397EID7-F1
#
_cell.length_a   1.000
_cell.length_b   1.000
_cell.length_c   1.000
_cell.angle_alpha   90.00
_cell.angle_beta   90.00
_cell.angle_gamma   90.00
#
_symmetry.space_group_name_H-M   'P 1'
#
loop_
_entity.id
_entity.type
_entity.pdbx_description
1 polymer ?
#
loop_
_entity_poly.entity_id
_entity_poly.type
_entity_poly.pdbx_seq_one_letter_code
_entity_poly.pdbx_strand_id
1 'polypeptide(L)'
;MNRVGPFDSASSPTPDPSFLDRHTGSSAYFGFVYLVATIGLSMWYLTILEPYMGNDLFWPQFNSTGTQTFVIDAFHLETNYVDSTTADHQPTPFSILDMAIQRDYSGSDTVVALKATYPRRMISEQLTSIESAIQGIHTATSVASVLKLNTAYCWLDFDRLWPVAHTQGRLERCRDRYADNAAVYMESMLRIVPWNEWMAQSGSDFTASVATYLGQSDLGVRWLNSVPNAFVSVEVEAAYWRQKHMTTYRLQWGNLFMTGLDESIAIRNALGMVHYVLTYQVKPVFRQQVWTSVYMNWGIWNDMTGIVYTQLDHANVSLVRNSTDDFDLVVVYDTFASPSSGTVVSLLRSELGPTNSIDMYVVPRPPSALLLLKSFQTMWTVLIEHHDPTLFAMFNAIPDTELDPVPPSWLDPLRVFYGGNPMCVFNTPTSYVQAPFGFDDTCTNYQGFVDGNYFDQSNLLVQPLVTTDDVAWNFLGWLHMYDWMTGTREVVSFEGNLQSLALLSTAYVDHVYVPSNLEVPQRACKYVWYISVYVTFVLGGVAVILVMYALGVATPGRPLLHFNRVVGCTWIGRPFLLVRGVAAIVMLSTSPVVLSTSMDGVAYLQGMPRSWVQTLVVAGEATWVAYVIQDVLLIVTDSYAKVYCPVATAITWVIYVVVDIATPVVAISTEIDRHCAFVNMDTHIACSSGVVEIGSSTRAQWLVAIALGSTLISLLLTWVAQLLLYVPVIRSTVESPMIFPGASAAFLPRTHGLPLESLDRIVCVMSGLLPFTFQNKQFVLDLKLWVVVPSSVLNYHLTSIPSAKTHFHQFIHVATKPNESRPEATEHCESNKLQQQQHPPPQDQPHPVVATTWKFVVLAGAGFVYMVGTSAASVSYLAVTQVNMANDFWWPNFNSSGTH
;
A
#
# COMPACT_ATOMS: atom_id res chain seq x y z
N MET A 1 -101.57 -21.71 -6.79
CA MET A 1 -102.39 -21.91 -5.58
C MET A 1 -101.63 -22.79 -4.61
N ASN A 2 -101.25 -22.20 -3.47
CA ASN A 2 -100.89 -22.74 -2.13
C ASN A 2 -100.62 -24.26 -1.94
N ARG A 3 -99.42 -24.63 -1.45
CA ARG A 3 -99.13 -24.99 -0.03
C ARG A 3 -97.71 -25.57 0.20
N VAL A 4 -97.01 -24.94 1.14
CA VAL A 4 -95.98 -25.32 2.15
C VAL A 4 -95.37 -26.75 2.19
N GLY A 5 -94.03 -26.80 2.35
CA GLY A 5 -93.18 -27.88 2.91
C GLY A 5 -91.70 -27.43 3.05
N PRO A 6 -90.87 -27.93 4.00
CA PRO A 6 -89.95 -27.12 4.81
C PRO A 6 -88.47 -27.04 4.36
N PHE A 7 -87.74 -26.12 5.01
CA PHE A 7 -86.30 -25.85 4.93
C PHE A 7 -85.44 -27.10 5.21
N ASP A 8 -84.54 -27.43 4.27
CA ASP A 8 -83.34 -28.25 4.50
C ASP A 8 -82.08 -27.40 4.26
N SER A 9 -81.15 -27.50 5.20
CA SER A 9 -79.84 -26.87 5.22
C SER A 9 -78.95 -27.40 4.09
N ALA A 10 -78.61 -26.55 3.13
CA ALA A 10 -77.66 -26.85 2.07
C ALA A 10 -76.23 -26.98 2.63
N SER A 11 -75.70 -28.20 2.59
CA SER A 11 -74.28 -28.53 2.73
C SER A 11 -73.47 -27.86 1.62
N SER A 12 -72.45 -27.09 1.99
CA SER A 12 -71.41 -26.62 1.08
C SER A 12 -70.56 -27.80 0.55
N PRO A 13 -70.15 -27.80 -0.72
CA PRO A 13 -69.41 -28.92 -1.30
C PRO A 13 -67.95 -28.92 -0.80
N THR A 14 -67.50 -30.08 -0.32
CA THR A 14 -66.09 -30.39 -0.08
C THR A 14 -65.33 -30.47 -1.42
N PRO A 15 -64.17 -29.81 -1.60
CA PRO A 15 -63.38 -29.95 -2.82
C PRO A 15 -62.67 -31.31 -2.87
N ASP A 16 -62.63 -31.88 -4.08
CA ASP A 16 -61.96 -33.14 -4.43
C ASP A 16 -60.45 -33.14 -4.09
N PRO A 17 -59.92 -34.19 -3.43
CA PRO A 17 -58.50 -34.28 -3.02
C PRO A 17 -57.52 -34.50 -4.18
N SER A 18 -57.98 -34.81 -5.40
CA SER A 18 -57.12 -35.21 -6.53
C SER A 18 -56.49 -34.04 -7.31
N PHE A 19 -56.96 -32.80 -7.12
CA PHE A 19 -56.43 -31.63 -7.84
C PHE A 19 -55.30 -30.90 -7.08
N LEU A 20 -55.19 -31.11 -5.77
CA LEU A 20 -54.15 -30.54 -4.89
C LEU A 20 -52.81 -31.30 -4.98
N ASP A 21 -52.81 -32.59 -5.31
CA ASP A 21 -51.60 -33.44 -5.33
C ASP A 21 -50.69 -33.25 -6.55
N ARG A 22 -51.21 -32.77 -7.69
CA ARG A 22 -50.40 -32.59 -8.91
C ARG A 22 -49.56 -31.31 -8.89
N HIS A 23 -50.01 -30.26 -8.20
CA HIS A 23 -49.32 -28.98 -8.10
C HIS A 23 -48.25 -28.95 -6.98
N THR A 24 -48.40 -29.76 -5.93
CA THR A 24 -47.45 -29.88 -4.82
C THR A 24 -46.17 -30.59 -5.24
N GLY A 25 -46.25 -31.67 -6.04
CA GLY A 25 -45.08 -32.41 -6.52
C GLY A 25 -44.15 -31.61 -7.44
N SER A 26 -44.69 -30.83 -8.38
CA SER A 26 -43.89 -29.97 -9.27
C SER A 26 -43.20 -28.84 -8.48
N SER A 27 -43.92 -28.22 -7.54
CA SER A 27 -43.36 -27.18 -6.66
C SER A 27 -42.26 -27.71 -5.75
N ALA A 28 -42.36 -28.95 -5.26
CA ALA A 28 -41.32 -29.61 -4.47
C ALA A 28 -40.04 -29.82 -5.27
N TYR A 29 -40.17 -30.33 -6.50
CA TYR A 29 -39.04 -30.55 -7.41
C TYR A 29 -38.22 -29.26 -7.65
N PHE A 30 -38.87 -28.15 -8.00
CA PHE A 30 -38.18 -26.88 -8.22
C PHE A 30 -37.45 -26.36 -6.97
N GLY A 31 -38.02 -26.54 -5.78
CA GLY A 31 -37.39 -26.15 -4.52
C GLY A 31 -36.12 -26.95 -4.21
N PHE A 32 -36.13 -28.27 -4.42
CA PHE A 32 -34.94 -29.11 -4.23
C PHE A 32 -33.88 -28.90 -5.31
N VAL A 33 -34.28 -28.67 -6.56
CA VAL A 33 -33.34 -28.29 -7.64
C VAL A 33 -32.64 -26.98 -7.30
N TYR A 34 -33.39 -25.97 -6.83
CA TYR A 34 -32.81 -24.71 -6.35
C TYR A 34 -31.83 -24.93 -5.20
N LEU A 35 -32.19 -25.78 -4.22
CA LEU A 35 -31.33 -26.10 -3.08
C LEU A 35 -30.00 -26.75 -3.52
N VAL A 36 -30.05 -27.75 -4.40
CA VAL A 36 -28.84 -28.40 -4.92
C VAL A 36 -28.00 -27.42 -5.75
N ALA A 37 -28.64 -26.65 -6.62
CA ALA A 37 -27.97 -25.67 -7.45
C ALA A 37 -27.26 -24.59 -6.61
N THR A 38 -27.93 -24.02 -5.59
CA THR A 38 -27.31 -22.96 -4.78
C THR A 38 -26.14 -23.46 -3.94
N ILE A 39 -26.18 -24.70 -3.45
CA ILE A 39 -25.04 -25.29 -2.73
C ILE A 39 -23.89 -25.59 -3.71
N GLY A 40 -24.20 -26.11 -4.91
CA GLY A 40 -23.22 -26.31 -5.97
C GLY A 40 -22.50 -25.02 -6.38
N LEU A 41 -23.25 -23.94 -6.60
CA LEU A 41 -22.69 -22.62 -6.93
C LEU A 41 -21.86 -22.06 -5.76
N SER A 42 -22.30 -22.26 -4.52
CA SER A 42 -21.57 -21.84 -3.33
C SER A 42 -20.23 -22.56 -3.16
N MET A 43 -20.15 -23.85 -3.52
CA MET A 43 -18.91 -24.62 -3.56
C MET A 43 -18.01 -24.18 -4.73
N TRP A 44 -18.58 -23.94 -5.90
CA TRP A 44 -17.82 -23.46 -7.06
C TRP A 44 -17.23 -22.06 -6.82
N TYR A 45 -17.96 -21.17 -6.15
CA TYR A 45 -17.46 -19.86 -5.73
C TYR A 45 -16.16 -19.95 -4.91
N LEU A 46 -16.03 -20.94 -4.03
CA LEU A 46 -14.79 -21.09 -3.24
C LEU A 46 -13.58 -21.28 -4.17
N THR A 47 -13.69 -22.08 -5.23
CA THR A 47 -12.59 -22.26 -6.21
C THR A 47 -12.26 -20.98 -6.99
N ILE A 48 -13.24 -20.07 -7.13
CA ILE A 48 -13.07 -18.78 -7.80
C ILE A 48 -12.42 -17.76 -6.84
N LEU A 49 -12.77 -17.82 -5.55
CA LEU A 49 -12.27 -16.92 -4.51
C LEU A 49 -10.85 -17.28 -4.06
N GLU A 50 -10.49 -18.58 -4.05
CA GLU A 50 -9.22 -19.09 -3.51
C GLU A 50 -7.98 -18.31 -3.97
N PRO A 51 -7.77 -18.01 -5.27
CA PRO A 51 -6.56 -17.33 -5.73
C PRO A 51 -6.41 -15.92 -5.15
N TYR A 52 -7.53 -15.24 -4.89
CA TYR A 52 -7.55 -13.89 -4.32
C TYR A 52 -7.28 -13.88 -2.82
N MET A 53 -7.47 -15.01 -2.12
CA MET A 53 -7.26 -15.09 -0.67
C MET A 53 -5.85 -15.54 -0.28
N GLY A 54 -4.95 -15.72 -1.26
CA GLY A 54 -3.57 -16.13 -1.02
C GLY A 54 -2.73 -15.08 -0.28
N ASN A 55 -3.11 -13.81 -0.35
CA ASN A 55 -2.45 -12.68 0.30
C ASN A 55 -3.45 -11.56 0.61
N ASP A 56 -3.06 -10.63 1.48
CA ASP A 56 -3.93 -9.53 1.95
C ASP A 56 -4.04 -8.37 0.95
N LEU A 57 -3.32 -8.43 -0.18
CA LEU A 57 -3.46 -7.50 -1.29
C LEU A 57 -4.68 -7.82 -2.16
N PHE A 58 -5.30 -8.99 -1.99
CA PHE A 58 -6.31 -9.54 -2.89
C PHE A 58 -5.80 -9.71 -4.33
N TRP A 59 -4.47 -9.80 -4.51
CA TRP A 59 -3.84 -9.98 -5.81
C TRP A 59 -3.70 -11.48 -6.09
N PRO A 60 -4.39 -12.03 -7.11
CA PRO A 60 -4.27 -13.45 -7.44
C PRO A 60 -2.82 -13.89 -7.65
N GLN A 61 -2.41 -14.96 -6.95
CA GLN A 61 -1.08 -15.56 -7.10
C GLN A 61 0.12 -14.62 -6.85
N PHE A 62 -0.09 -13.49 -6.15
CA PHE A 62 1.02 -12.62 -5.77
C PHE A 62 1.90 -13.30 -4.72
N ASN A 63 3.18 -13.45 -5.06
CA ASN A 63 4.23 -14.04 -4.23
C ASN A 63 5.47 -13.13 -4.23
N SER A 64 6.30 -13.28 -3.20
CA SER A 64 7.57 -12.58 -3.03
C SER A 64 8.63 -13.02 -4.04
N THR A 65 8.59 -14.28 -4.46
CA THR A 65 9.62 -14.94 -5.28
C THR A 65 9.37 -14.79 -6.79
N GLY A 66 8.38 -14.03 -7.23
CA GLY A 66 8.07 -13.93 -8.66
C GLY A 66 7.36 -12.62 -8.98
N THR A 67 6.08 -12.52 -8.61
CA THR A 67 5.25 -11.35 -8.91
C THR A 67 5.80 -10.08 -8.24
N GLN A 68 6.22 -10.16 -6.97
CA GLN A 68 6.84 -9.03 -6.27
C GLN A 68 8.12 -8.59 -6.98
N THR A 69 9.03 -9.52 -7.30
CA THR A 69 10.27 -9.19 -8.02
C THR A 69 10.04 -8.61 -9.41
N PHE A 70 9.06 -9.13 -10.15
CA PHE A 70 8.69 -8.57 -11.46
C PHE A 70 8.23 -7.13 -11.33
N VAL A 71 7.37 -6.83 -10.34
CA VAL A 71 6.89 -5.48 -10.08
C VAL A 71 8.07 -4.56 -9.69
N ILE A 72 9.00 -5.02 -8.87
CA ILE A 72 10.20 -4.25 -8.50
C ILE A 72 11.05 -3.93 -9.74
N ASP A 73 11.36 -4.93 -10.56
CA ASP A 73 12.16 -4.75 -11.79
C ASP A 73 11.46 -3.80 -12.78
N ALA A 74 10.13 -3.89 -12.90
CA ALA A 74 9.33 -2.97 -13.73
C ALA A 74 9.46 -1.51 -13.25
N PHE A 75 9.40 -1.26 -11.95
CA PHE A 75 9.63 0.08 -11.39
C PHE A 75 11.08 0.53 -11.59
N HIS A 76 12.08 -0.33 -11.44
CA HIS A 76 13.48 0.02 -11.69
C HIS A 76 13.72 0.45 -13.14
N LEU A 77 13.08 -0.24 -14.09
CA LEU A 77 13.16 0.12 -15.51
C LEU A 77 12.54 1.50 -15.79
N GLU A 78 11.32 1.76 -15.32
CA GLU A 78 10.65 3.05 -15.62
C GLU A 78 11.24 4.23 -14.85
N THR A 79 11.60 4.04 -13.58
CA THR A 79 12.23 5.11 -12.76
C THR A 79 13.59 5.55 -13.28
N ASN A 80 14.22 4.76 -14.14
CA ASN A 80 15.45 5.11 -14.85
C ASN A 80 15.26 6.28 -15.85
N TYR A 81 14.03 6.45 -16.36
CA TYR A 81 13.68 7.44 -17.39
C TYR A 81 12.97 8.69 -16.85
N VAL A 82 12.43 8.62 -15.65
CA VAL A 82 11.68 9.74 -15.06
C VAL A 82 12.66 10.72 -14.42
N ASP A 83 12.63 11.96 -14.92
CA ASP A 83 13.34 13.09 -14.34
C ASP A 83 12.44 13.76 -13.28
N SER A 84 12.85 13.72 -12.02
CA SER A 84 12.11 14.28 -10.89
C SER A 84 12.43 15.76 -10.64
N THR A 85 13.25 16.39 -11.48
CA THR A 85 13.74 17.77 -11.24
C THR A 85 12.77 18.88 -11.66
N THR A 86 11.64 18.56 -12.30
CA THR A 86 10.66 19.56 -12.71
C THR A 86 9.78 20.00 -11.54
N ALA A 87 9.69 21.32 -11.31
CA ALA A 87 8.90 21.94 -10.23
C ALA A 87 7.41 21.56 -10.24
N ASP A 88 6.87 21.08 -11.37
CA ASP A 88 5.58 20.38 -11.44
C ASP A 88 5.81 18.88 -11.17
N HIS A 89 5.75 18.50 -9.89
CA HIS A 89 5.72 17.08 -9.47
C HIS A 89 4.36 16.47 -9.85
N GLN A 90 4.17 16.17 -11.14
CA GLN A 90 3.00 15.43 -11.59
C GLN A 90 3.31 13.93 -11.63
N PRO A 91 2.47 13.08 -11.02
CA PRO A 91 2.57 11.64 -11.18
C PRO A 91 2.60 11.25 -12.66
N THR A 92 3.55 10.42 -13.04
CA THR A 92 3.70 9.93 -14.42
C THR A 92 3.05 8.55 -14.54
N PRO A 93 1.92 8.42 -15.25
CA PRO A 93 1.28 7.13 -15.43
C PRO A 93 2.11 6.29 -16.42
N PHE A 94 2.26 5.00 -16.10
CA PHE A 94 2.75 4.00 -17.03
C PHE A 94 1.87 2.76 -16.94
N SER A 95 1.98 1.84 -17.89
CA SER A 95 1.19 0.61 -17.91
C SER A 95 2.10 -0.58 -17.64
N ILE A 96 2.05 -1.12 -16.42
CA ILE A 96 2.83 -2.32 -16.07
C ILE A 96 2.36 -3.58 -16.84
N LEU A 97 1.16 -3.56 -17.41
CA LEU A 97 0.62 -4.63 -18.25
C LEU A 97 1.25 -4.68 -19.64
N ASP A 98 1.79 -3.56 -20.13
CA ASP A 98 2.45 -3.46 -21.43
C ASP A 98 3.97 -3.74 -21.32
N MET A 99 4.44 -4.16 -20.14
CA MET A 99 5.85 -4.44 -19.88
C MET A 99 6.14 -5.94 -20.01
N ALA A 100 7.22 -6.25 -20.71
CA ALA A 100 7.77 -7.58 -20.84
C ALA A 100 9.25 -7.57 -20.45
N ILE A 101 9.64 -8.44 -19.51
CA ILE A 101 11.01 -8.51 -18.99
C ILE A 101 11.58 -9.90 -19.28
N GLN A 102 12.70 -9.94 -20.01
CA GLN A 102 13.40 -11.18 -20.31
C GLN A 102 14.16 -11.67 -19.08
N ARG A 103 13.48 -12.46 -18.24
CA ARG A 103 14.00 -13.00 -17.00
C ARG A 103 13.10 -14.13 -16.49
N ASP A 104 13.71 -15.15 -15.90
CA ASP A 104 12.98 -16.21 -15.22
C ASP A 104 12.57 -15.77 -13.80
N TYR A 105 11.27 -15.70 -13.56
CA TYR A 105 10.66 -15.38 -12.26
C TYR A 105 9.97 -16.60 -11.61
N SER A 106 10.20 -17.80 -12.14
CA SER A 106 9.61 -19.04 -11.63
C SER A 106 10.45 -19.73 -10.55
N GLY A 107 11.65 -19.21 -10.29
CA GLY A 107 12.57 -19.71 -9.27
C GLY A 107 12.02 -19.63 -7.84
N SER A 108 12.59 -20.43 -6.93
CA SER A 108 12.23 -20.40 -5.51
C SER A 108 12.70 -19.15 -4.79
N ASP A 109 13.76 -18.50 -5.31
CA ASP A 109 14.32 -17.25 -4.80
C ASP A 109 14.76 -16.40 -5.99
N THR A 110 13.92 -15.47 -6.42
CA THR A 110 14.30 -14.49 -7.44
C THR A 110 15.04 -13.33 -6.77
N VAL A 111 16.23 -13.04 -7.27
CA VAL A 111 17.02 -11.88 -6.80
C VAL A 111 16.53 -10.61 -7.47
N VAL A 112 16.78 -9.44 -6.92
CA VAL A 112 16.62 -8.15 -7.61
C VAL A 112 18.00 -7.52 -7.69
N ALA A 113 18.34 -7.01 -8.87
CA ALA A 113 19.62 -6.34 -9.12
C ALA A 113 19.51 -4.86 -8.79
N LEU A 114 20.33 -4.40 -7.85
CA LEU A 114 20.40 -3.03 -7.36
C LEU A 114 21.65 -2.36 -7.93
N LYS A 115 21.46 -1.34 -8.77
CA LYS A 115 22.57 -0.62 -9.40
C LYS A 115 23.35 0.18 -8.35
N ALA A 116 24.64 -0.12 -8.19
CA ALA A 116 25.49 0.56 -7.21
C ALA A 116 25.60 2.09 -7.44
N THR A 117 25.42 2.55 -8.68
CA THR A 117 25.46 3.98 -9.02
C THR A 117 24.16 4.73 -8.68
N TYR A 118 23.05 4.02 -8.48
CA TYR A 118 21.73 4.64 -8.33
C TYR A 118 21.63 5.56 -7.11
N PRO A 119 22.05 5.15 -5.88
CA PRO A 119 22.03 6.06 -4.72
C PRO A 119 22.85 7.34 -4.91
N ARG A 120 24.04 7.24 -5.52
CA ARG A 120 24.91 8.41 -5.79
C ARG A 120 24.30 9.36 -6.81
N ARG A 121 23.64 8.80 -7.81
CA ARG A 121 22.91 9.56 -8.84
C ARG A 121 21.73 10.32 -8.23
N MET A 122 21.01 9.72 -7.30
CA MET A 122 19.91 10.38 -6.59
C MET A 122 20.39 11.66 -5.89
N ILE A 123 21.53 11.61 -5.20
CA ILE A 123 22.14 12.80 -4.58
C ILE A 123 22.56 13.81 -5.65
N SER A 124 23.26 13.35 -6.68
CA SER A 124 23.97 14.23 -7.63
C SER A 124 23.06 14.86 -8.69
N GLU A 125 21.95 14.20 -9.03
CA GLU A 125 21.02 14.65 -10.08
C GLU A 125 19.69 15.17 -9.50
N GLN A 126 19.15 14.57 -8.43
CA GLN A 126 17.77 14.85 -7.97
C GLN A 126 17.71 15.66 -6.68
N LEU A 127 18.57 15.39 -5.70
CA LEU A 127 18.58 16.08 -4.41
C LEU A 127 19.56 17.26 -4.39
N THR A 128 19.41 18.17 -5.35
CA THR A 128 20.30 19.33 -5.54
C THR A 128 19.64 20.69 -5.25
N SER A 129 18.40 20.70 -4.78
CA SER A 129 17.69 21.93 -4.42
C SER A 129 18.16 22.47 -3.06
N ILE A 130 18.12 23.78 -2.88
CA ILE A 130 18.49 24.40 -1.61
C ILE A 130 17.59 23.95 -0.46
N GLU A 131 16.29 23.73 -0.70
CA GLU A 131 15.35 23.23 0.31
C GLU A 131 15.72 21.84 0.81
N SER A 132 16.02 20.92 -0.11
CA SER A 132 16.39 19.55 0.23
C SER A 132 17.68 19.52 1.06
N ALA A 133 18.64 20.37 0.71
CA ALA A 133 19.90 20.49 1.45
C ALA A 133 19.72 21.15 2.83
N ILE A 134 18.95 22.23 2.94
CA ILE A 134 18.67 22.87 4.23
C ILE A 134 18.01 21.87 5.19
N GLN A 135 16.99 21.15 4.70
CA GLN A 135 16.33 20.11 5.48
C GLN A 135 17.29 18.98 5.84
N GLY A 136 18.12 18.52 4.90
CA GLY A 136 19.09 17.44 5.12
C GLY A 136 20.18 17.79 6.14
N ILE A 137 20.71 19.02 6.12
CA ILE A 137 21.68 19.50 7.12
C ILE A 137 21.01 19.64 8.49
N HIS A 138 19.79 20.19 8.53
CA HIS A 138 19.06 20.39 9.79
C HIS A 138 18.70 19.07 10.49
N THR A 139 18.38 18.04 9.70
CA THR A 139 17.99 16.71 10.21
C THR A 139 19.14 15.70 10.26
N ALA A 140 20.37 16.13 9.96
CA ALA A 140 21.54 15.28 10.03
C ALA A 140 21.72 14.68 11.43
N THR A 141 22.22 13.45 11.48
CA THR A 141 22.33 12.68 12.74
C THR A 141 23.32 13.28 13.75
N SER A 142 24.31 14.04 13.28
CA SER A 142 25.28 14.74 14.12
C SER A 142 26.00 15.84 13.33
N VAL A 143 26.58 16.82 14.02
CA VAL A 143 27.49 17.79 13.38
C VAL A 143 28.68 17.09 12.70
N ALA A 144 29.11 15.94 13.22
CA ALA A 144 30.20 15.13 12.68
C ALA A 144 29.94 14.65 11.25
N SER A 145 28.69 14.30 10.92
CA SER A 145 28.34 13.86 9.56
C SER A 145 28.32 15.05 8.60
N VAL A 146 27.84 16.21 9.06
CA VAL A 146 27.81 17.44 8.25
C VAL A 146 29.22 17.98 7.98
N LEU A 147 30.14 17.88 8.95
CA LEU A 147 31.55 18.22 8.76
C LEU A 147 32.26 17.37 7.71
N LYS A 148 31.75 16.16 7.45
CA LYS A 148 32.30 15.21 6.50
C LYS A 148 31.55 15.16 5.18
N LEU A 149 30.68 16.15 4.91
CA LEU A 149 30.08 16.30 3.58
C LEU A 149 31.18 16.40 2.54
N ASN A 150 31.00 15.69 1.44
CA ASN A 150 32.00 15.68 0.38
C ASN A 150 31.89 16.95 -0.46
N THR A 151 32.46 18.03 0.05
CA THR A 151 32.55 19.34 -0.60
C THR A 151 33.88 19.99 -0.23
N ALA A 152 34.46 20.76 -1.16
CA ALA A 152 35.56 21.66 -0.86
C ALA A 152 35.03 23.09 -0.86
N TYR A 153 35.16 23.79 0.27
CA TYR A 153 34.70 25.16 0.36
C TYR A 153 35.55 26.10 -0.48
N CYS A 154 34.90 27.05 -1.12
CA CYS A 154 35.54 28.13 -1.87
C CYS A 154 35.59 29.41 -1.02
N TRP A 155 34.53 29.65 -0.23
CA TRP A 155 34.39 30.81 0.66
C TRP A 155 33.82 30.41 2.01
N LEU A 156 34.14 31.20 3.05
CA LEU A 156 33.45 31.10 4.32
C LEU A 156 32.03 31.66 4.22
N ASP A 157 31.86 32.80 3.56
CA ASP A 157 30.64 33.59 3.56
C ASP A 157 30.00 33.71 2.17
N PHE A 158 28.68 33.89 2.12
CA PHE A 158 27.95 34.09 0.87
C PHE A 158 28.36 35.36 0.11
N ASP A 159 28.87 36.38 0.81
CA ASP A 159 29.36 37.63 0.22
C ASP A 159 30.79 37.51 -0.37
N ARG A 160 31.41 36.33 -0.26
CA ARG A 160 32.71 35.98 -0.85
C ARG A 160 33.86 36.85 -0.33
N LEU A 161 33.75 37.38 0.88
CA LEU A 161 34.76 38.23 1.51
C LEU A 161 35.98 37.43 1.98
N TRP A 162 35.77 36.18 2.39
CA TRP A 162 36.84 35.33 2.94
C TRP A 162 37.00 34.05 2.11
N PRO A 163 37.88 34.08 1.09
CA PRO A 163 38.21 32.90 0.28
C PRO A 163 39.01 31.87 1.09
N VAL A 164 38.68 30.59 0.91
CA VAL A 164 39.30 29.44 1.59
C VAL A 164 39.71 28.31 0.63
N ALA A 165 39.56 28.51 -0.68
CA ALA A 165 40.00 27.52 -1.66
C ALA A 165 41.52 27.23 -1.54
N HIS A 166 41.93 25.97 -1.67
CA HIS A 166 43.32 25.55 -1.47
C HIS A 166 44.32 26.15 -2.44
N THR A 167 43.90 26.53 -3.66
CA THR A 167 44.79 27.17 -4.64
C THR A 167 44.10 28.36 -5.30
N GLN A 168 44.90 29.31 -5.79
CA GLN A 168 44.40 30.44 -6.57
C GLN A 168 43.64 29.99 -7.83
N GLY A 169 44.14 28.97 -8.54
CA GLY A 169 43.47 28.41 -9.71
C GLY A 169 42.10 27.80 -9.38
N ARG A 170 41.96 27.16 -8.21
CA ARG A 170 40.66 26.68 -7.73
C ARG A 170 39.72 27.82 -7.38
N LEU A 171 40.20 28.88 -6.72
CA LEU A 171 39.38 30.05 -6.40
C LEU A 171 38.79 30.70 -7.66
N GLU A 172 39.57 30.78 -8.73
CA GLU A 172 39.12 31.27 -10.04
C GLU A 172 38.04 30.34 -10.63
N ARG A 173 38.28 29.03 -10.62
CA ARG A 173 37.28 28.03 -11.05
C ARG A 173 35.98 28.12 -10.23
N CYS A 174 36.08 28.28 -8.92
CA CYS A 174 34.91 28.47 -8.04
C CYS A 174 34.07 29.67 -8.47
N ARG A 175 34.71 30.80 -8.77
CA ARG A 175 34.03 32.02 -9.19
C ARG A 175 33.34 31.84 -10.55
N ASP A 176 33.96 31.09 -11.45
CA ASP A 176 33.48 30.91 -12.81
C ASP A 176 32.40 29.82 -12.94
N ARG A 177 32.45 28.78 -12.10
CA ARG A 177 31.60 27.58 -12.24
C ARG A 177 30.66 27.27 -11.06
N TYR A 178 30.98 27.71 -9.84
CA TYR A 178 30.28 27.24 -8.63
C TYR A 178 29.68 28.38 -7.78
N ALA A 179 29.68 29.61 -8.30
CA ALA A 179 29.29 30.80 -7.52
C ALA A 179 27.81 30.84 -7.10
N ASP A 180 26.95 30.01 -7.70
CA ASP A 180 25.53 29.86 -7.36
C ASP A 180 25.24 28.56 -6.59
N ASN A 181 26.27 27.74 -6.34
CA ASN A 181 26.17 26.50 -5.57
C ASN A 181 26.46 26.74 -4.09
N ALA A 182 25.43 26.74 -3.25
CA ALA A 182 25.55 26.95 -1.81
C ALA A 182 26.48 25.92 -1.12
N ALA A 183 26.70 24.74 -1.71
CA ALA A 183 27.55 23.69 -1.13
C ALA A 183 29.03 24.09 -1.01
N VAL A 184 29.51 25.09 -1.77
CA VAL A 184 30.89 25.59 -1.69
C VAL A 184 31.06 26.76 -0.71
N TYR A 185 30.02 27.11 0.04
CA TYR A 185 30.01 28.18 1.04
C TYR A 185 29.87 27.61 2.45
N MET A 186 30.84 27.86 3.33
CA MET A 186 30.81 27.29 4.69
C MET A 186 29.64 27.86 5.52
N GLU A 187 29.24 29.10 5.26
CA GLU A 187 28.09 29.77 5.86
C GLU A 187 26.79 28.97 5.69
N SER A 188 26.62 28.27 4.56
CA SER A 188 25.43 27.42 4.34
C SER A 188 25.26 26.37 5.44
N MET A 189 26.34 25.68 5.79
CA MET A 189 26.36 24.70 6.87
C MET A 189 26.26 25.39 8.23
N LEU A 190 27.12 26.38 8.48
CA LEU A 190 27.28 26.96 9.80
C LEU A 190 26.02 27.66 10.30
N ARG A 191 25.17 28.21 9.41
CA ARG A 191 23.89 28.82 9.79
C ARG A 191 22.85 27.81 10.28
N ILE A 192 23.00 26.54 9.90
CA ILE A 192 22.01 25.48 10.14
C ILE A 192 22.39 24.56 11.30
N VAL A 193 23.67 24.20 11.41
CA VAL A 193 24.13 23.22 12.42
C VAL A 193 23.84 23.68 13.86
N PRO A 194 23.51 22.76 14.79
CA PRO A 194 23.34 23.09 16.20
C PRO A 194 24.66 23.58 16.81
N TRP A 195 24.73 24.86 17.20
CA TRP A 195 26.00 25.48 17.59
C TRP A 195 26.60 24.96 18.89
N ASN A 196 25.78 24.47 19.82
CA ASN A 196 26.29 23.83 21.03
C ASN A 196 27.09 22.55 20.70
N GLU A 197 26.62 21.76 19.73
CA GLU A 197 27.32 20.56 19.26
C GLU A 197 28.53 20.92 18.40
N TRP A 198 28.40 21.92 17.52
CA TRP A 198 29.51 22.45 16.75
C TRP A 198 30.68 22.89 17.64
N MET A 199 30.41 23.69 18.67
CA MET A 199 31.44 24.17 19.58
C MET A 199 32.06 23.04 20.40
N ALA A 200 31.27 22.04 20.79
CA ALA A 200 31.77 20.87 21.51
C ALA A 200 32.68 19.98 20.63
N GLN A 201 32.39 19.87 19.34
CA GLN A 201 33.08 18.95 18.43
C GLN A 201 34.24 19.58 17.65
N SER A 202 34.09 20.83 17.21
CA SER A 202 35.04 21.51 16.31
C SER A 202 35.28 22.96 16.68
N GLY A 203 34.78 23.43 17.83
CA GLY A 203 34.93 24.82 18.26
C GLY A 203 36.38 25.27 18.42
N SER A 204 37.26 24.41 18.97
CA SER A 204 38.69 24.70 19.10
C SER A 204 39.33 24.89 17.73
N ASP A 205 39.10 23.94 16.83
CA ASP A 205 39.78 23.87 15.54
C ASP A 205 39.26 24.98 14.61
N PHE A 206 37.97 25.27 14.66
CA PHE A 206 37.35 26.40 13.98
C PHE A 206 37.87 27.74 14.52
N THR A 207 38.03 27.85 15.85
CA THR A 207 38.56 29.08 16.45
C THR A 207 39.99 29.33 16.02
N ALA A 208 40.83 28.29 16.06
CA ALA A 208 42.21 28.34 15.62
C ALA A 208 42.34 28.65 14.12
N SER A 209 41.54 28.01 13.28
CA SER A 209 41.68 28.06 11.82
C SER A 209 40.99 29.26 11.17
N VAL A 210 39.93 29.78 11.80
CA VAL A 210 39.05 30.81 11.20
C VAL A 210 38.79 31.95 12.17
N ALA A 211 38.19 31.68 13.34
CA ALA A 211 37.61 32.74 14.17
C ALA A 211 38.65 33.73 14.71
N THR A 212 39.87 33.26 15.02
CA THR A 212 40.97 34.11 15.50
C THR A 212 41.38 35.16 14.48
N TYR A 213 41.46 34.80 13.20
CA TYR A 213 41.77 35.74 12.12
C TYR A 213 40.60 36.71 11.87
N LEU A 214 39.36 36.21 11.77
CA LEU A 214 38.18 37.06 11.56
C LEU A 214 37.97 38.06 12.72
N GLY A 215 38.32 37.67 13.94
CA GLY A 215 38.23 38.50 15.15
C GLY A 215 39.11 39.76 15.12
N GLN A 216 40.02 39.87 14.16
CA GLN A 216 40.88 41.06 13.98
C GLN A 216 40.16 42.22 13.26
N SER A 217 38.95 42.01 12.74
CA SER A 217 38.19 43.03 12.00
C SER A 217 36.73 43.14 12.45
N ASP A 218 36.16 44.35 12.40
CA ASP A 218 34.75 44.60 12.72
C ASP A 218 33.76 43.85 11.80
N LEU A 219 34.18 43.58 10.56
CA LEU A 219 33.40 42.79 9.61
C LEU A 219 33.39 41.31 10.02
N GLY A 220 34.54 40.74 10.34
CA GLY A 220 34.66 39.35 10.76
C GLY A 220 33.95 39.07 12.08
N VAL A 221 34.06 39.96 13.07
CA VAL A 221 33.31 39.85 14.34
C VAL A 221 31.80 39.87 14.11
N ARG A 222 31.30 40.71 13.20
CA ARG A 222 29.86 40.74 12.87
C ARG A 222 29.39 39.44 12.23
N TRP A 223 30.16 38.87 11.31
CA TRP A 223 29.83 37.59 10.68
C TRP A 223 29.88 36.43 11.69
N LEU A 224 30.93 36.37 12.52
CA LEU A 224 31.03 35.36 13.60
C LEU A 224 29.84 35.40 14.57
N ASN A 225 29.23 36.57 14.76
CA ASN A 225 28.03 36.73 15.59
C ASN A 225 26.71 36.47 14.83
N SER A 226 26.71 36.47 13.49
CA SER A 226 25.47 36.32 12.70
C SER A 226 25.13 34.88 12.31
N VAL A 227 26.11 33.98 12.41
CA VAL A 227 25.98 32.58 11.98
C VAL A 227 25.47 31.65 13.10
N PRO A 228 25.86 31.85 14.37
CA PRO A 228 25.33 31.08 15.49
C PRO A 228 23.81 31.09 15.63
N ASN A 229 23.20 29.90 15.58
CA ASN A 229 21.75 29.68 15.76
C ASN A 229 20.88 30.51 14.80
N ALA A 230 21.33 30.71 13.57
CA ALA A 230 20.64 31.54 12.58
C ALA A 230 19.40 30.88 11.96
N PHE A 231 19.35 29.55 11.94
CA PHE A 231 18.24 28.78 11.38
C PHE A 231 16.92 28.98 12.14
N VAL A 232 15.85 29.27 11.40
CA VAL A 232 14.49 29.44 11.93
C VAL A 232 13.53 28.43 11.30
N SER A 233 13.49 28.39 9.96
CA SER A 233 12.74 27.40 9.18
C SER A 233 13.40 27.24 7.81
N VAL A 234 13.03 26.17 7.10
CA VAL A 234 13.55 25.90 5.74
C VAL A 234 13.20 27.05 4.79
N GLU A 235 12.00 27.60 4.87
CA GLU A 235 11.52 28.65 3.98
C GLU A 235 12.27 29.97 4.18
N VAL A 236 12.52 30.34 5.45
CA VAL A 236 13.25 31.57 5.80
C VAL A 236 14.71 31.46 5.35
N GLU A 237 15.34 30.32 5.61
CA GLU A 237 16.74 30.10 5.24
C GLU A 237 16.90 30.00 3.71
N ALA A 238 15.98 29.32 3.02
CA ALA A 238 15.97 29.26 1.56
C ALA A 238 15.75 30.64 0.92
N ALA A 239 14.92 31.50 1.52
CA ALA A 239 14.76 32.88 1.07
C ALA A 239 16.04 33.70 1.25
N TYR A 240 16.75 33.51 2.37
CA TYR A 240 18.06 34.13 2.61
C TYR A 240 19.11 33.68 1.58
N TRP A 241 19.19 32.38 1.30
CA TRP A 241 20.12 31.82 0.30
C TRP A 241 19.84 32.38 -1.10
N ARG A 242 18.56 32.47 -1.49
CA ARG A 242 18.15 33.09 -2.77
C ARG A 242 18.49 34.57 -2.82
N GLN A 243 18.35 35.31 -1.72
CA GLN A 243 18.78 36.71 -1.64
C GLN A 243 20.29 36.84 -1.87
N LYS A 244 21.07 35.84 -1.49
CA LYS A 244 22.51 35.72 -1.74
C LYS A 244 22.85 35.12 -3.12
N HIS A 245 21.87 34.95 -4.00
CA HIS A 245 22.02 34.38 -5.34
C HIS A 245 22.41 32.90 -5.39
N MET A 246 22.10 32.13 -4.34
CA MET A 246 22.27 30.68 -4.36
C MET A 246 21.04 30.01 -4.98
N THR A 247 21.27 29.11 -5.93
CA THR A 247 20.22 28.44 -6.72
C THR A 247 20.22 26.92 -6.53
N THR A 248 21.38 26.34 -6.22
CA THR A 248 21.58 24.90 -6.08
C THR A 248 22.45 24.56 -4.87
N TYR A 249 22.36 23.32 -4.42
CA TYR A 249 23.25 22.72 -3.44
C TYR A 249 23.70 21.36 -3.99
N ARG A 250 24.81 21.36 -4.73
CA ARG A 250 25.37 20.16 -5.35
C ARG A 250 26.67 19.77 -4.67
N LEU A 251 26.66 18.61 -4.02
CA LEU A 251 27.86 18.02 -3.42
C LEU A 251 28.79 17.42 -4.48
N GLN A 252 30.06 17.28 -4.11
CA GLN A 252 31.04 16.63 -4.96
C GLN A 252 30.90 15.11 -4.87
N TRP A 253 31.33 14.40 -5.90
CA TRP A 253 31.51 12.96 -5.86
C TRP A 253 32.70 12.62 -4.96
N GLY A 254 32.57 11.58 -4.14
CA GLY A 254 33.65 11.11 -3.27
C GLY A 254 33.28 9.78 -2.65
N ASN A 255 34.29 9.03 -2.20
CA ASN A 255 34.10 7.64 -1.80
C ASN A 255 34.49 7.35 -0.34
N LEU A 256 34.42 8.36 0.53
CA LEU A 256 34.56 8.17 1.98
C LEU A 256 33.38 7.39 2.59
N PHE A 257 32.17 7.62 2.05
CA PHE A 257 30.95 6.93 2.46
C PHE A 257 30.29 6.29 1.25
N MET A 258 29.93 5.02 1.37
CA MET A 258 28.95 4.40 0.48
C MET A 258 27.56 4.92 0.86
N THR A 259 26.87 5.54 -0.11
CA THR A 259 25.52 6.08 0.08
C THR A 259 24.51 4.96 0.28
N GLY A 260 23.74 5.03 1.37
CA GLY A 260 22.59 4.18 1.61
C GLY A 260 21.30 4.71 0.96
N LEU A 261 20.39 3.81 0.66
CA LEU A 261 19.08 4.09 0.06
C LEU A 261 18.04 3.11 0.57
N ASP A 262 16.97 3.63 1.14
CA ASP A 262 15.72 2.89 1.36
C ASP A 262 14.66 3.41 0.38
N GLU A 263 14.17 2.57 -0.52
CA GLU A 263 13.14 2.95 -1.48
C GLU A 263 11.98 1.96 -1.44
N SER A 264 10.75 2.48 -1.58
CA SER A 264 9.54 1.66 -1.56
C SER A 264 8.50 2.10 -2.59
N ILE A 265 7.63 1.17 -2.96
CA ILE A 265 6.41 1.41 -3.73
C ILE A 265 5.19 1.04 -2.89
N ALA A 266 4.06 1.68 -3.17
CA ALA A 266 2.79 1.42 -2.50
C ALA A 266 1.87 0.57 -3.40
N ILE A 267 1.40 -0.58 -2.91
CA ILE A 267 0.35 -1.37 -3.54
C ILE A 267 -0.98 -1.05 -2.85
N ARG A 268 -1.95 -0.53 -3.59
CA ARG A 268 -3.29 -0.20 -3.10
C ARG A 268 -4.32 -1.18 -3.63
N ASN A 269 -5.07 -1.81 -2.72
CA ASN A 269 -6.13 -2.76 -3.07
C ASN A 269 -7.52 -2.11 -3.14
N ALA A 270 -8.54 -2.89 -3.54
CA ALA A 270 -9.92 -2.42 -3.68
C ALA A 270 -10.62 -2.03 -2.36
N LEU A 271 -10.03 -2.32 -1.20
CA LEU A 271 -10.50 -1.78 0.09
C LEU A 271 -9.90 -0.40 0.40
N GLY A 272 -8.97 0.08 -0.42
CA GLY A 272 -8.20 1.30 -0.19
C GLY A 272 -7.03 1.11 0.77
N MET A 273 -6.75 -0.13 1.20
CA MET A 273 -5.60 -0.44 2.06
C MET A 273 -4.32 -0.31 1.23
N VAL A 274 -3.29 0.26 1.86
CA VAL A 274 -1.97 0.49 1.26
C VAL A 274 -0.96 -0.42 1.92
N HIS A 275 -0.20 -1.13 1.10
CA HIS A 275 0.91 -1.96 1.52
C HIS A 275 2.20 -1.48 0.86
N TYR A 276 3.29 -1.38 1.62
CA TYR A 276 4.57 -0.92 1.09
C TYR A 276 5.49 -2.09 0.78
N VAL A 277 6.08 -2.08 -0.41
CA VAL A 277 7.08 -3.05 -0.86
C VAL A 277 8.41 -2.32 -1.02
N LEU A 278 9.47 -2.83 -0.40
CA LEU A 278 10.82 -2.30 -0.55
C LEU A 278 11.36 -2.68 -1.94
N THR A 279 11.85 -1.68 -2.68
CA THR A 279 12.43 -1.83 -4.03
C THR A 279 13.94 -1.62 -4.04
N TYR A 280 14.48 -0.83 -3.10
CA TYR A 280 15.91 -0.73 -2.82
C TYR A 280 16.12 -0.75 -1.29
N GLN A 281 17.13 -1.49 -0.84
CA GLN A 281 17.61 -1.41 0.53
C GLN A 281 19.14 -1.55 0.56
N VAL A 282 19.84 -0.43 0.67
CA VAL A 282 21.30 -0.36 0.76
C VAL A 282 21.66 0.42 2.01
N LYS A 283 22.46 -0.18 2.90
CA LYS A 283 22.90 0.49 4.14
C LYS A 283 24.11 1.40 3.86
N PRO A 284 24.20 2.56 4.52
CA PRO A 284 25.39 3.41 4.42
C PRO A 284 26.62 2.75 5.04
N VAL A 285 27.78 2.87 4.40
CA VAL A 285 29.05 2.29 4.88
C VAL A 285 30.16 3.34 4.93
N PHE A 286 30.81 3.49 6.07
CA PHE A 286 31.98 4.36 6.23
C PHE A 286 33.26 3.61 5.82
N ARG A 287 33.93 4.07 4.76
CA ARG A 287 35.05 3.36 4.10
C ARG A 287 36.43 3.59 4.73
N GLN A 288 36.59 4.59 5.61
CA GLN A 288 37.80 4.82 6.40
C GLN A 288 39.12 4.70 5.61
N GLN A 289 39.86 3.60 5.82
CA GLN A 289 41.21 3.38 5.28
C GLN A 289 41.24 3.14 3.76
N VAL A 290 40.08 2.86 3.13
CA VAL A 290 39.98 2.70 1.67
C VAL A 290 39.36 3.91 0.97
N TRP A 291 39.44 5.08 1.62
CA TRP A 291 39.06 6.37 1.05
C TRP A 291 40.12 6.87 0.07
N THR A 292 39.86 6.74 -1.23
CA THR A 292 40.82 7.12 -2.28
C THR A 292 40.61 8.56 -2.76
N SER A 293 39.38 9.08 -2.67
CA SER A 293 39.04 10.43 -3.14
C SER A 293 39.70 11.54 -2.30
N VAL A 294 40.29 11.20 -1.15
CA VAL A 294 41.07 12.07 -0.26
C VAL A 294 42.14 12.89 -0.99
N TYR A 295 42.79 12.31 -2.00
CA TYR A 295 43.87 12.99 -2.73
C TYR A 295 43.36 14.06 -3.71
N MET A 296 42.07 14.04 -4.05
CA MET A 296 41.46 15.06 -4.90
C MET A 296 40.87 16.18 -4.05
N ASN A 297 40.16 15.80 -2.99
CA ASN A 297 39.61 16.67 -1.96
C ASN A 297 39.40 15.88 -0.67
N TRP A 298 40.00 16.34 0.43
CA TRP A 298 39.91 15.70 1.74
C TRP A 298 38.94 16.37 2.74
N GLY A 299 38.22 17.43 2.34
CA GLY A 299 37.22 18.11 3.18
C GLY A 299 37.73 18.95 4.35
N ILE A 300 36.82 19.78 4.89
CA ILE A 300 37.11 20.86 5.85
C ILE A 300 37.67 20.41 7.20
N TRP A 301 37.31 19.21 7.66
CA TRP A 301 37.80 18.73 8.96
C TRP A 301 39.31 18.46 8.91
N ASN A 302 39.82 18.01 7.76
CA ASN A 302 41.26 17.82 7.55
C ASN A 302 41.96 19.17 7.38
N ASP A 303 41.33 20.15 6.73
CA ASP A 303 41.87 21.52 6.64
C ASP A 303 42.10 22.13 8.03
N MET A 304 41.07 22.13 8.87
CA MET A 304 41.17 22.69 10.22
C MET A 304 42.20 21.95 11.08
N THR A 305 42.21 20.61 10.99
CA THR A 305 43.18 19.78 11.71
C THR A 305 44.61 20.08 11.25
N GLY A 306 44.83 20.18 9.94
CA GLY A 306 46.13 20.52 9.35
C GLY A 306 46.64 21.88 9.84
N ILE A 307 45.76 22.89 9.89
CA ILE A 307 46.11 24.22 10.40
C ILE A 307 46.49 24.17 11.88
N VAL A 308 45.70 23.50 12.72
CA VAL A 308 45.99 23.35 14.15
C VAL A 308 47.36 22.69 14.37
N TYR A 309 47.71 21.68 13.58
CA TYR A 309 49.03 21.05 13.65
C TYR A 309 50.16 22.01 13.23
N THR A 310 49.99 22.74 12.13
CA THR A 310 50.99 23.70 11.64
C THR A 310 51.18 24.87 12.62
N GLN A 311 50.14 25.25 13.36
CA GLN A 311 50.23 26.30 14.38
C GLN A 311 51.17 25.98 15.55
N LEU A 312 51.57 24.72 15.73
CA LEU A 312 52.57 24.33 16.73
C LEU A 312 53.95 24.93 16.42
N ASP A 313 54.29 25.07 15.13
CA ASP A 313 55.57 25.60 14.66
C ASP A 313 55.44 27.00 14.04
N HIS A 314 54.26 27.35 13.51
CA HIS A 314 53.97 28.62 12.85
C HIS A 314 52.70 29.26 13.42
N ALA A 315 52.86 30.13 14.42
CA ALA A 315 51.73 30.82 15.05
C ALA A 315 50.94 31.68 14.04
N ASN A 316 49.61 31.79 14.25
CA ASN A 316 48.66 32.61 13.48
C ASN A 316 48.31 32.12 12.06
N VAL A 317 48.76 30.93 11.64
CA VAL A 317 48.36 30.35 10.35
C VAL A 317 46.84 30.21 10.26
N SER A 318 46.24 30.62 9.14
CA SER A 318 44.79 30.71 8.94
C SER A 318 44.34 29.98 7.68
N LEU A 319 43.10 29.50 7.68
CA LEU A 319 42.44 28.93 6.50
C LEU A 319 42.13 29.99 5.43
N VAL A 320 41.98 31.25 5.85
CA VAL A 320 41.54 32.33 4.97
C VAL A 320 42.71 32.86 4.15
N ARG A 321 42.61 32.79 2.82
CA ARG A 321 43.69 33.19 1.90
C ARG A 321 44.08 34.67 1.97
N ASN A 322 43.18 35.53 2.42
CA ASN A 322 43.45 36.96 2.62
C ASN A 322 44.28 37.24 3.89
N SER A 323 44.59 36.21 4.68
CA SER A 323 45.52 36.31 5.80
C SER A 323 46.95 36.53 5.32
N THR A 324 47.73 37.29 6.09
CA THR A 324 49.19 37.37 5.90
C THR A 324 49.89 36.03 6.13
N ASP A 325 49.24 35.17 6.93
CA ASP A 325 49.69 33.85 7.31
C ASP A 325 48.72 32.79 6.74
N ASP A 326 48.40 32.87 5.45
CA ASP A 326 47.62 31.84 4.73
C ASP A 326 48.33 30.47 4.81
N PHE A 327 47.59 29.42 5.17
CA PHE A 327 48.11 28.06 5.25
C PHE A 327 48.84 27.64 3.96
N ASP A 328 48.32 27.95 2.78
CA ASP A 328 48.93 27.56 1.49
C ASP A 328 50.31 28.23 1.25
N LEU A 329 50.59 29.36 1.92
CA LEU A 329 51.88 30.06 1.85
C LEU A 329 52.93 29.45 2.79
N VAL A 330 52.50 28.77 3.87
CA VAL A 330 53.37 28.13 4.86
C VAL A 330 53.57 26.66 4.55
N VAL A 331 52.47 25.97 4.25
CA VAL A 331 52.38 24.54 3.94
C VAL A 331 51.52 24.39 2.69
N VAL A 332 52.15 24.10 1.55
CA VAL A 332 51.43 23.90 0.29
C VAL A 332 50.54 22.66 0.40
N TYR A 333 49.22 22.83 0.26
CA TYR A 333 48.22 21.77 0.41
C TYR A 333 48.57 20.50 -0.37
N ASP A 334 49.05 20.69 -1.60
CA ASP A 334 49.46 19.61 -2.51
C ASP A 334 50.60 18.73 -1.97
N THR A 335 51.57 19.32 -1.27
CA THR A 335 52.70 18.57 -0.69
C THR A 335 52.36 17.93 0.65
N PHE A 336 51.37 18.47 1.35
CA PHE A 336 50.91 17.94 2.62
C PHE A 336 49.98 16.74 2.40
N ALA A 337 49.11 16.80 1.40
CA ALA A 337 48.16 15.73 1.09
C ALA A 337 48.81 14.54 0.36
N SER A 338 49.85 14.76 -0.45
CA SER A 338 50.50 13.70 -1.22
C SER A 338 52.04 13.84 -1.21
N PRO A 339 52.80 12.74 -1.02
CA PRO A 339 54.25 12.76 -1.12
C PRO A 339 54.73 13.37 -2.44
N SER A 340 55.83 14.12 -2.38
CA SER A 340 56.35 14.89 -3.51
C SER A 340 56.98 14.04 -4.64
N SER A 341 57.08 12.71 -4.49
CA SER A 341 57.86 11.86 -5.40
C SER A 341 57.07 10.62 -5.87
N GLY A 342 56.47 10.69 -7.06
CA GLY A 342 55.87 9.55 -7.77
C GLY A 342 55.39 9.94 -9.17
N THR A 343 55.53 9.04 -10.15
CA THR A 343 55.18 9.34 -11.56
C THR A 343 53.70 9.66 -11.74
N VAL A 344 52.81 8.94 -11.04
CA VAL A 344 51.36 9.17 -11.11
C VAL A 344 51.00 10.56 -10.59
N VAL A 345 51.52 10.94 -9.43
CA VAL A 345 51.32 12.29 -8.86
C VAL A 345 51.87 13.35 -9.79
N SER A 346 53.05 13.14 -10.38
CA SER A 346 53.65 14.08 -11.32
C SER A 346 52.79 14.26 -12.58
N LEU A 347 52.23 13.18 -13.11
CA LEU A 347 51.33 13.22 -14.26
C LEU A 347 49.99 13.89 -13.91
N LEU A 348 49.42 13.56 -12.74
CA LEU A 348 48.21 14.20 -12.24
C LEU A 348 48.39 15.72 -12.11
N ARG A 349 49.56 16.16 -11.61
CA ARG A 349 49.93 17.57 -11.50
C ARG A 349 50.09 18.26 -12.85
N SER A 350 50.67 17.59 -13.84
CA SER A 350 50.85 18.16 -15.18
C SER A 350 49.55 18.24 -15.97
N GLU A 351 48.61 17.32 -15.71
CA GLU A 351 47.35 17.24 -16.46
C GLU A 351 46.22 18.00 -15.78
N LEU A 352 45.95 17.78 -14.50
CA LEU A 352 44.83 18.40 -13.78
C LEU A 352 45.29 19.57 -12.90
N GLY A 353 46.46 19.46 -12.27
CA GLY A 353 47.00 20.45 -11.34
C GLY A 353 47.23 19.89 -9.94
N PRO A 354 47.43 20.77 -8.94
CA PRO A 354 47.81 20.35 -7.59
C PRO A 354 46.79 19.39 -6.95
N THR A 355 47.28 18.37 -6.24
CA THR A 355 46.42 17.47 -5.45
C THR A 355 45.68 18.26 -4.37
N ASN A 356 44.57 17.70 -3.89
CA ASN A 356 43.69 18.37 -2.94
C ASN A 356 43.06 19.69 -3.48
N SER A 357 43.06 19.88 -4.79
CA SER A 357 42.40 21.03 -5.44
C SER A 357 41.62 20.63 -6.70
N ILE A 358 41.28 19.34 -6.80
CA ILE A 358 40.58 18.74 -7.94
C ILE A 358 39.15 18.45 -7.50
N ASP A 359 38.18 19.15 -8.07
CA ASP A 359 36.77 18.94 -7.75
C ASP A 359 36.23 17.75 -8.56
N MET A 360 35.39 16.92 -7.95
CA MET A 360 34.80 15.75 -8.62
C MET A 360 33.28 15.89 -8.69
N TYR A 361 32.67 15.75 -9.86
CA TYR A 361 31.22 15.81 -10.00
C TYR A 361 30.69 14.71 -10.94
N VAL A 362 29.60 14.04 -10.57
CA VAL A 362 28.90 13.10 -11.46
C VAL A 362 28.37 13.84 -12.67
N VAL A 363 28.71 13.39 -13.87
CA VAL A 363 28.16 13.95 -15.11
C VAL A 363 26.72 13.44 -15.28
N PRO A 364 25.71 14.33 -15.34
CA PRO A 364 24.32 13.91 -15.47
C PRO A 364 24.08 13.24 -16.83
N ARG A 365 23.20 12.25 -16.86
CA ARG A 365 22.83 11.56 -18.11
C ARG A 365 21.96 12.48 -18.98
N PRO A 366 22.32 12.71 -20.25
CA PRO A 366 21.54 13.59 -21.12
C PRO A 366 20.11 13.05 -21.33
N PRO A 367 19.06 13.89 -21.22
CA PRO A 367 17.68 13.45 -21.45
C PRO A 367 17.46 12.85 -22.84
N SER A 368 18.15 13.37 -23.87
CA SER A 368 18.10 12.83 -25.23
C SER A 368 18.65 11.40 -25.34
N ALA A 369 19.68 11.07 -24.56
CA ALA A 369 20.27 9.74 -24.52
C ALA A 369 19.34 8.75 -23.79
N LEU A 370 18.70 9.18 -22.70
CA LEU A 370 17.69 8.38 -21.98
C LEU A 370 16.46 8.11 -22.85
N LEU A 371 15.99 9.09 -23.63
CA LEU A 371 14.90 8.90 -24.60
C LEU A 371 15.26 7.90 -25.70
N LEU A 372 16.50 7.95 -26.20
CA LEU A 372 17.00 6.97 -27.18
C LEU A 372 17.04 5.56 -26.57
N LEU A 373 17.55 5.41 -25.34
CA LEU A 373 17.55 4.14 -24.63
C LEU A 373 16.13 3.60 -24.43
N LYS A 374 15.19 4.45 -23.98
CA LYS A 374 13.78 4.07 -23.82
C LYS A 374 13.19 3.58 -25.14
N SER A 375 13.40 4.33 -26.22
CA SER A 375 12.91 3.97 -27.56
C SER A 375 13.49 2.65 -28.06
N PHE A 376 14.79 2.41 -27.83
CA PHE A 376 15.45 1.16 -28.18
C PHE A 376 14.90 -0.03 -27.37
N GLN A 377 14.75 0.12 -26.06
CA GLN A 377 14.19 -0.92 -25.21
C GLN A 377 12.73 -1.23 -25.55
N THR A 378 11.89 -0.21 -25.79
CA THR A 378 10.51 -0.42 -26.23
C THR A 378 10.44 -1.12 -27.57
N MET A 379 11.32 -0.77 -28.52
CA MET A 379 11.40 -1.49 -29.80
C MET A 379 11.78 -2.96 -29.58
N TRP A 380 12.76 -3.22 -28.71
CA TRP A 380 13.19 -4.57 -28.36
C TRP A 380 12.08 -5.40 -27.70
N THR A 381 11.37 -4.83 -26.73
CA THR A 381 10.24 -5.52 -26.08
C THR A 381 9.12 -5.83 -27.06
N VAL A 382 8.77 -4.90 -27.97
CA VAL A 382 7.76 -5.13 -29.02
C VAL A 382 8.20 -6.24 -30.00
N LEU A 383 9.47 -6.27 -30.38
CA LEU A 383 10.02 -7.33 -31.23
C LEU A 383 9.94 -8.70 -30.56
N ILE A 384 10.19 -8.76 -29.25
CA ILE A 384 10.05 -9.98 -28.46
C ILE A 384 8.58 -10.37 -28.30
N GLU A 385 7.69 -9.41 -28.00
CA GLU A 385 6.26 -9.65 -27.79
C GLU A 385 5.57 -10.18 -29.06
N HIS A 386 6.03 -9.76 -30.25
CA HIS A 386 5.47 -10.21 -31.53
C HIS A 386 5.92 -11.61 -32.01
N HIS A 387 6.49 -12.44 -31.13
CA HIS A 387 6.78 -13.86 -31.38
C HIS A 387 7.49 -14.11 -32.72
N ASP A 388 8.64 -13.49 -32.97
CA ASP A 388 9.61 -14.10 -33.88
C ASP A 388 10.51 -15.04 -33.06
N PRO A 389 10.10 -16.30 -32.82
CA PRO A 389 10.87 -17.25 -32.01
C PRO A 389 12.25 -17.50 -32.63
N THR A 390 12.40 -17.26 -33.93
CA THR A 390 13.69 -17.36 -34.64
C THR A 390 14.63 -16.25 -34.21
N LEU A 391 14.18 -14.99 -34.22
CA LEU A 391 15.00 -13.85 -33.77
C LEU A 391 15.38 -13.99 -32.30
N PHE A 392 14.42 -14.38 -31.47
CA PHE A 392 14.65 -14.59 -30.05
C PHE A 392 15.65 -15.73 -29.77
N ALA A 393 15.50 -16.88 -30.44
CA ALA A 393 16.45 -17.98 -30.33
C ALA A 393 17.86 -17.60 -30.82
N MET A 394 17.97 -16.79 -31.87
CA MET A 394 19.26 -16.26 -32.33
C MET A 394 19.92 -15.34 -31.30
N PHE A 395 19.14 -14.47 -30.65
CA PHE A 395 19.65 -13.60 -29.58
C PHE A 395 20.11 -14.40 -28.36
N ASN A 396 19.31 -15.35 -27.88
CA ASN A 396 19.68 -16.21 -26.75
C ASN A 396 20.85 -17.15 -27.05
N ALA A 397 21.15 -17.41 -28.32
CA ALA A 397 22.32 -18.18 -28.72
C ALA A 397 23.62 -17.36 -28.69
N ILE A 398 23.55 -16.03 -28.49
CA ILE A 398 24.74 -15.20 -28.32
C ILE A 398 25.34 -15.51 -26.95
N PRO A 399 26.58 -16.01 -26.87
CA PRO A 399 27.21 -16.34 -25.60
C PRO A 399 27.58 -15.07 -24.83
N ASP A 400 27.44 -15.13 -23.49
CA ASP A 400 28.02 -14.13 -22.60
C ASP A 400 29.53 -14.06 -22.87
N THR A 401 30.00 -12.88 -23.26
CA THR A 401 31.40 -12.65 -23.63
C THR A 401 31.96 -11.55 -22.74
N GLU A 402 32.96 -11.90 -21.94
CA GLU A 402 33.74 -10.92 -21.17
C GLU A 402 34.68 -10.18 -22.13
N LEU A 403 34.57 -8.85 -22.15
CA LEU A 403 35.33 -7.98 -23.05
C LEU A 403 36.12 -6.96 -22.22
N ASP A 404 37.44 -6.97 -22.38
CA ASP A 404 38.35 -5.93 -21.90
C ASP A 404 38.94 -5.16 -23.10
N PRO A 405 38.14 -4.29 -23.75
CA PRO A 405 38.58 -3.61 -24.95
C PRO A 405 39.72 -2.63 -24.64
N VAL A 406 40.85 -2.83 -25.33
CA VAL A 406 41.99 -1.90 -25.29
C VAL A 406 42.12 -1.22 -26.65
N PRO A 407 42.19 0.12 -26.71
CA PRO A 407 42.47 0.83 -27.95
C PRO A 407 43.78 0.33 -28.59
N PRO A 408 43.80 0.01 -29.90
CA PRO A 408 45.00 -0.49 -30.56
C PRO A 408 46.22 0.43 -30.43
N SER A 409 46.00 1.75 -30.33
CA SER A 409 47.03 2.76 -30.11
C SER A 409 47.73 2.66 -28.75
N TRP A 410 47.16 1.88 -27.82
CA TRP A 410 47.74 1.65 -26.50
C TRP A 410 48.61 0.39 -26.45
N LEU A 411 48.48 -0.53 -27.40
CA LEU A 411 49.14 -1.84 -27.43
C LEU A 411 50.63 -1.80 -27.86
N ASP A 412 51.37 -0.75 -27.48
CA ASP A 412 52.82 -0.66 -27.73
C ASP A 412 53.57 -1.56 -26.72
N PRO A 413 54.30 -2.60 -27.17
CA PRO A 413 55.02 -3.51 -26.28
C PRO A 413 56.17 -2.83 -25.51
N LEU A 414 56.57 -1.61 -25.88
CA LEU A 414 57.56 -0.82 -25.15
C LEU A 414 56.96 0.08 -24.07
N ARG A 415 55.63 0.17 -23.99
CA ARG A 415 54.92 1.02 -23.02
C ARG A 415 54.64 0.26 -21.72
N VAL A 416 54.74 0.97 -20.61
CA VAL A 416 54.25 0.55 -19.29
C VAL A 416 53.17 1.48 -18.80
N PHE A 417 52.28 0.97 -17.96
CA PHE A 417 51.09 1.68 -17.47
C PHE A 417 51.16 1.81 -15.96
N TYR A 418 50.68 2.94 -15.43
CA TYR A 418 50.59 3.17 -13.99
C TYR A 418 49.15 3.10 -13.47
N GLY A 419 48.19 2.79 -14.34
CA GLY A 419 46.79 2.58 -13.98
C GLY A 419 45.81 3.53 -14.65
N GLY A 420 44.52 3.26 -14.43
CA GLY A 420 43.39 4.03 -14.98
C GLY A 420 42.64 4.87 -13.94
N ASN A 421 43.06 4.84 -12.67
CA ASN A 421 42.42 5.58 -11.59
C ASN A 421 43.29 6.77 -11.12
N PRO A 422 42.88 8.04 -11.34
CA PRO A 422 43.65 9.21 -10.93
C PRO A 422 43.79 9.36 -9.40
N MET A 423 42.98 8.64 -8.61
CA MET A 423 43.05 8.64 -7.15
C MET A 423 44.11 7.67 -6.60
N CYS A 424 44.58 6.70 -7.40
CA CYS A 424 45.61 5.75 -6.97
C CYS A 424 47.02 6.29 -7.23
N VAL A 425 47.39 7.30 -6.44
CA VAL A 425 48.61 8.09 -6.61
C VAL A 425 49.93 7.33 -6.36
N PHE A 426 49.87 6.12 -5.81
CA PHE A 426 51.02 5.28 -5.46
C PHE A 426 51.17 4.02 -6.32
N ASN A 427 50.46 3.96 -7.45
CA ASN A 427 50.55 2.79 -8.32
C ASN A 427 51.95 2.57 -8.89
N THR A 428 52.29 1.29 -9.08
CA THR A 428 53.54 0.80 -9.67
C THR A 428 53.32 0.44 -11.15
N PRO A 429 54.38 0.29 -11.97
CA PRO A 429 54.22 -0.07 -13.39
C PRO A 429 53.51 -1.40 -13.57
N THR A 430 52.77 -1.51 -14.68
CA THR A 430 52.34 -2.77 -15.28
C THR A 430 52.60 -2.79 -16.78
N SER A 431 52.76 -3.98 -17.37
CA SER A 431 52.92 -4.18 -18.82
C SER A 431 51.59 -4.22 -19.58
N TYR A 432 50.48 -4.06 -18.86
CA TYR A 432 49.12 -4.14 -19.39
C TYR A 432 48.31 -2.94 -18.89
N VAL A 433 47.29 -2.58 -19.67
CA VAL A 433 46.33 -1.52 -19.35
C VAL A 433 45.47 -1.98 -18.17
N GLN A 434 45.33 -1.13 -17.15
CA GLN A 434 44.50 -1.41 -15.98
C GLN A 434 43.12 -0.78 -16.15
N ALA A 435 42.15 -1.29 -15.38
CA ALA A 435 40.78 -0.76 -15.37
C ALA A 435 40.75 0.75 -15.02
N PRO A 436 39.75 1.49 -15.54
CA PRO A 436 39.48 2.86 -15.12
C PRO A 436 39.06 2.91 -13.64
N PHE A 437 38.95 4.11 -13.08
CA PHE A 437 38.55 4.30 -11.68
C PHE A 437 37.22 3.60 -11.33
N GLY A 438 37.16 3.04 -10.13
CA GLY A 438 35.94 2.59 -9.47
C GLY A 438 35.73 3.32 -8.15
N PHE A 439 34.46 3.54 -7.79
CA PHE A 439 34.06 3.99 -6.47
C PHE A 439 34.62 3.09 -5.36
N ASP A 440 34.57 1.76 -5.55
CA ASP A 440 34.97 0.76 -4.57
C ASP A 440 36.48 0.46 -4.55
N ASP A 441 37.26 1.11 -5.42
CA ASP A 441 38.71 0.94 -5.47
C ASP A 441 39.33 1.27 -4.11
N THR A 442 40.31 0.46 -3.71
CA THR A 442 41.04 0.62 -2.44
C THR A 442 42.47 1.10 -2.64
N CYS A 443 42.98 1.08 -3.88
CA CYS A 443 44.38 1.34 -4.22
C CYS A 443 45.41 0.51 -3.40
N THR A 444 45.00 -0.63 -2.82
CA THR A 444 45.88 -1.50 -1.99
C THR A 444 46.25 -2.83 -2.66
N ASN A 445 45.38 -3.37 -3.51
CA ASN A 445 45.64 -4.62 -4.22
C ASN A 445 46.35 -4.34 -5.54
N TYR A 446 47.65 -4.65 -5.58
CA TYR A 446 48.32 -5.09 -6.79
C TYR A 446 47.72 -6.45 -7.17
N GLN A 447 46.57 -6.49 -7.86
CA GLN A 447 46.22 -7.73 -8.56
C GLN A 447 47.28 -7.94 -9.64
N GLY A 448 48.19 -8.86 -9.36
CA GLY A 448 49.42 -9.03 -10.11
C GLY A 448 49.22 -9.56 -11.52
N PHE A 449 50.06 -9.07 -12.43
CA PHE A 449 50.97 -9.97 -13.14
C PHE A 449 52.39 -9.75 -12.63
N VAL A 450 53.15 -10.83 -12.51
CA VAL A 450 54.37 -11.00 -11.70
C VAL A 450 55.65 -10.55 -12.43
N ASP A 451 56.54 -9.90 -11.67
CA ASP A 451 57.99 -9.70 -11.78
C ASP A 451 58.62 -8.84 -12.91
N GLY A 452 59.48 -7.90 -12.46
CA GLY A 452 60.66 -7.42 -13.20
C GLY A 452 60.75 -5.91 -13.43
N ASN A 453 61.84 -5.28 -12.97
CA ASN A 453 62.02 -3.82 -12.82
C ASN A 453 62.24 -2.95 -14.10
N TYR A 454 61.84 -1.67 -13.96
CA TYR A 454 62.32 -0.37 -14.54
C TYR A 454 61.63 0.25 -15.79
N PHE A 455 61.57 1.60 -15.78
CA PHE A 455 60.72 2.53 -16.57
C PHE A 455 61.44 3.37 -17.63
N ASP A 456 60.65 3.90 -18.59
CA ASP A 456 60.66 5.34 -18.97
C ASP A 456 59.29 5.89 -19.49
N GLN A 457 59.00 7.17 -19.15
CA GLN A 457 58.16 8.26 -19.73
C GLN A 457 56.59 8.37 -19.70
N SER A 458 56.14 9.25 -18.77
CA SER A 458 55.04 10.26 -18.68
C SER A 458 54.14 10.64 -19.89
N ASN A 459 53.00 9.97 -20.13
CA ASN A 459 51.91 10.50 -20.97
C ASN A 459 50.53 10.05 -20.47
N LEU A 460 49.52 10.94 -20.48
CA LEU A 460 48.12 10.58 -20.26
C LEU A 460 47.51 10.02 -21.56
N LEU A 461 46.92 8.83 -21.49
CA LEU A 461 46.22 8.22 -22.61
C LEU A 461 44.71 8.36 -22.41
N VAL A 462 44.03 8.95 -23.41
CA VAL A 462 42.58 9.12 -23.41
C VAL A 462 42.03 8.58 -24.73
N GLN A 463 40.92 7.87 -24.65
CA GLN A 463 40.18 7.38 -25.81
C GLN A 463 38.73 7.88 -25.69
N PRO A 464 38.25 8.72 -26.62
CA PRO A 464 36.84 9.10 -26.68
C PRO A 464 35.95 7.87 -26.87
N LEU A 465 34.80 7.82 -26.19
CA LEU A 465 33.89 6.66 -26.30
C LEU A 465 33.37 6.48 -27.73
N VAL A 466 32.85 7.55 -28.34
CA VAL A 466 32.31 7.52 -29.70
C VAL A 466 32.97 8.60 -30.53
N THR A 467 33.44 8.24 -31.72
CA THR A 467 34.08 9.15 -32.71
C THR A 467 33.37 9.05 -34.05
N THR A 468 33.63 9.96 -34.99
CA THR A 468 33.05 9.86 -36.35
C THR A 468 33.77 8.86 -37.24
N ASP A 469 35.03 8.53 -36.93
CA ASP A 469 35.97 7.95 -37.89
C ASP A 469 36.37 6.50 -37.56
N ASP A 470 36.27 6.06 -36.30
CA ASP A 470 36.64 4.70 -35.87
C ASP A 470 35.41 3.79 -35.68
N VAL A 471 34.96 3.19 -36.78
CA VAL A 471 33.78 2.29 -36.79
C VAL A 471 33.95 1.09 -35.85
N ALA A 472 35.18 0.58 -35.67
CA ALA A 472 35.44 -0.60 -34.84
C ALA A 472 35.35 -0.26 -33.34
N TRP A 473 35.97 0.85 -32.91
CA TRP A 473 35.87 1.31 -31.54
C TRP A 473 34.47 1.79 -31.18
N ASN A 474 33.76 2.42 -32.13
CA ASN A 474 32.42 2.95 -31.89
C ASN A 474 31.42 1.90 -31.39
N PHE A 475 31.54 0.64 -31.82
CA PHE A 475 30.70 -0.44 -31.30
C PHE A 475 30.88 -0.60 -29.78
N LEU A 476 32.13 -0.69 -29.31
CA LEU A 476 32.49 -0.78 -27.89
C LEU A 476 32.13 0.51 -27.13
N GLY A 477 32.32 1.66 -27.78
CA GLY A 477 31.88 2.96 -27.30
C GLY A 477 30.40 3.03 -26.98
N TRP A 478 29.55 2.52 -27.88
CA TRP A 478 28.11 2.46 -27.65
C TRP A 478 27.71 1.48 -26.54
N LEU A 479 28.44 0.37 -26.35
CA LEU A 479 28.24 -0.50 -25.18
C LEU A 479 28.54 0.22 -23.87
N HIS A 480 29.65 0.97 -23.81
CA HIS A 480 29.97 1.80 -22.64
C HIS A 480 28.97 2.93 -22.40
N MET A 481 28.44 3.55 -23.47
CA MET A 481 27.34 4.52 -23.36
C MET A 481 26.06 3.86 -22.82
N TYR A 482 25.75 2.64 -23.27
CA TYR A 482 24.63 1.86 -22.73
C TYR A 482 24.81 1.55 -21.25
N ASP A 483 26.00 1.12 -20.82
CA ASP A 483 26.34 0.89 -19.41
C ASP A 483 26.18 2.15 -18.55
N TRP A 484 26.57 3.32 -19.07
CA TRP A 484 26.38 4.59 -18.38
C TRP A 484 24.89 4.95 -18.27
N MET A 485 24.13 4.79 -19.35
CA MET A 485 22.70 5.10 -19.38
C MET A 485 21.88 4.16 -18.48
N THR A 486 22.26 2.89 -18.36
CA THR A 486 21.61 1.89 -17.49
C THR A 486 22.12 1.90 -16.04
N GLY A 487 23.23 2.60 -15.77
CA GLY A 487 23.77 2.73 -14.43
C GLY A 487 24.73 1.63 -13.97
N THR A 488 25.16 0.76 -14.88
CA THR A 488 26.26 -0.18 -14.64
C THR A 488 27.59 0.56 -14.45
N ARG A 489 27.74 1.71 -15.12
CA ARG A 489 28.87 2.64 -14.98
C ARG A 489 28.38 4.04 -14.65
N GLU A 490 29.25 4.87 -14.08
CA GLU A 490 29.02 6.30 -13.91
C GLU A 490 30.13 7.10 -14.59
N VAL A 491 29.84 8.36 -14.92
CA VAL A 491 30.84 9.28 -15.47
C VAL A 491 31.09 10.36 -14.42
N VAL A 492 32.37 10.59 -14.09
CA VAL A 492 32.78 11.63 -13.13
C VAL A 492 33.70 12.61 -13.84
N SER A 493 33.38 13.90 -13.70
CA SER A 493 34.21 15.02 -14.13
C SER A 493 35.25 15.32 -13.04
N PHE A 494 36.53 15.14 -13.35
CA PHE A 494 37.67 15.56 -12.53
C PHE A 494 38.10 16.95 -12.99
N GLU A 495 37.76 17.97 -12.21
CA GLU A 495 37.94 19.38 -12.57
C GLU A 495 39.14 19.97 -11.84
N GLY A 496 40.27 20.00 -12.55
CA GLY A 496 41.51 20.60 -12.08
C GLY A 496 41.68 22.07 -12.46
N ASN A 497 42.83 22.63 -12.12
CA ASN A 497 43.21 24.00 -12.47
C ASN A 497 43.58 24.14 -13.96
N LEU A 498 44.12 23.07 -14.57
CA LEU A 498 44.63 23.10 -15.94
C LEU A 498 43.58 22.66 -16.96
N GLN A 499 42.88 21.56 -16.67
CA GLN A 499 41.80 21.05 -17.52
C GLN A 499 40.76 20.28 -16.69
N SER A 500 39.69 19.86 -17.35
CA SER A 500 38.67 18.97 -16.78
C SER A 500 38.61 17.68 -17.58
N LEU A 501 38.61 16.53 -16.90
CA LEU A 501 38.56 15.21 -17.53
C LEU A 501 37.27 14.49 -17.11
N ALA A 502 36.38 14.24 -18.07
CA ALA A 502 35.21 13.40 -17.85
C ALA A 502 35.60 11.93 -18.10
N LEU A 503 35.69 11.15 -17.03
CA LEU A 503 36.14 9.77 -17.07
C LEU A 503 34.95 8.83 -16.80
N LEU A 504 34.88 7.73 -17.55
CA LEU A 504 33.94 6.64 -17.30
C LEU A 504 34.52 5.68 -16.26
N SER A 505 33.71 5.28 -15.29
CA SER A 505 34.12 4.33 -14.26
C SER A 505 34.29 2.91 -14.81
N THR A 506 34.90 2.03 -14.01
CA THR A 506 34.76 0.58 -14.19
C THR A 506 33.28 0.16 -14.05
N ALA A 507 32.93 -1.01 -14.56
CA ALA A 507 31.61 -1.58 -14.35
C ALA A 507 31.48 -2.00 -12.89
N TYR A 508 30.42 -1.52 -12.24
CA TYR A 508 30.13 -1.92 -10.88
C TYR A 508 29.38 -3.24 -10.85
N VAL A 509 29.66 -4.05 -9.84
CA VAL A 509 28.86 -5.23 -9.55
C VAL A 509 27.57 -4.78 -8.89
N ASP A 510 26.44 -5.21 -9.44
CA ASP A 510 25.14 -4.94 -8.85
C ASP A 510 25.02 -5.60 -7.47
N HIS A 511 24.46 -4.88 -6.50
CA HIS A 511 24.05 -5.53 -5.26
C HIS A 511 22.82 -6.37 -5.55
N VAL A 512 22.74 -7.56 -4.97
CA VAL A 512 21.57 -8.42 -5.11
C VAL A 512 20.86 -8.53 -3.78
N TYR A 513 19.53 -8.45 -3.79
CA TYR A 513 18.71 -8.79 -2.63
C TYR A 513 17.59 -9.73 -3.05
N VAL A 514 17.14 -10.55 -2.11
CA VAL A 514 15.98 -11.45 -2.29
C VAL A 514 14.85 -10.87 -1.45
N PRO A 515 13.69 -10.54 -2.05
CA PRO A 515 12.55 -10.05 -1.28
C PRO A 515 12.11 -11.06 -0.23
N SER A 516 11.82 -10.58 0.97
CA SER A 516 11.44 -11.46 2.07
C SER A 516 10.00 -11.95 1.92
N ASN A 517 9.77 -13.25 2.16
CA ASN A 517 8.42 -13.81 2.25
C ASN A 517 7.55 -13.13 3.34
N LEU A 518 8.19 -12.45 4.31
CA LEU A 518 7.50 -11.70 5.35
C LEU A 518 6.95 -10.34 4.88
N GLU A 519 7.38 -9.86 3.71
CA GLU A 519 6.86 -8.61 3.12
C GLU A 519 5.49 -8.80 2.50
N VAL A 520 5.05 -10.03 2.19
CA VAL A 520 3.72 -10.30 1.64
C VAL A 520 2.76 -10.70 2.77
N PRO A 521 1.79 -9.86 3.16
CA PRO A 521 0.85 -10.18 4.21
C PRO A 521 -0.14 -11.26 3.74
N GLN A 522 -0.50 -12.21 4.61
CA GLN A 522 -1.35 -13.37 4.26
C GLN A 522 -2.41 -13.72 5.31
N ARG A 523 -2.38 -13.10 6.49
CA ARG A 523 -3.17 -13.60 7.62
C ARG A 523 -4.63 -13.19 7.53
N ALA A 524 -4.94 -11.97 7.11
CA ALA A 524 -6.32 -11.47 7.11
C ALA A 524 -7.20 -12.23 6.11
N CYS A 525 -6.73 -12.39 4.87
CA CYS A 525 -7.45 -13.10 3.81
C CYS A 525 -7.61 -14.60 4.12
N LYS A 526 -6.69 -15.20 4.86
CA LYS A 526 -6.84 -16.57 5.35
C LYS A 526 -8.03 -16.74 6.30
N TYR A 527 -8.31 -15.74 7.15
CA TYR A 527 -9.53 -15.75 7.97
C TYR A 527 -10.79 -15.57 7.12
N VAL A 528 -10.76 -14.65 6.14
CA VAL A 528 -11.88 -14.45 5.20
C VAL A 528 -12.17 -15.72 4.40
N TRP A 529 -11.14 -16.44 3.98
CA TRP A 529 -11.24 -17.75 3.34
C TRP A 529 -11.91 -18.78 4.26
N TYR A 530 -11.43 -18.95 5.48
CA TYR A 530 -12.02 -19.90 6.43
C TYR A 530 -13.47 -19.57 6.77
N ILE A 531 -13.81 -18.28 6.94
CA ILE A 531 -15.20 -17.84 7.14
C ILE A 531 -16.05 -18.19 5.92
N SER A 532 -15.54 -17.98 4.71
CA SER A 532 -16.25 -18.33 3.48
C SER A 532 -16.47 -19.83 3.36
N VAL A 533 -15.47 -20.66 3.64
CA VAL A 533 -15.59 -22.13 3.70
C VAL A 533 -16.62 -22.55 4.75
N TYR A 534 -16.57 -21.96 5.95
CA TYR A 534 -17.53 -22.20 7.02
C TYR A 534 -18.97 -21.92 6.58
N VAL A 535 -19.22 -20.78 5.91
CA VAL A 535 -20.54 -20.43 5.38
C VAL A 535 -21.05 -21.49 4.41
N THR A 536 -20.25 -21.92 3.44
CA THR A 536 -20.64 -22.97 2.49
C THR A 536 -20.89 -24.30 3.20
N PHE A 537 -20.03 -24.67 4.15
CA PHE A 537 -20.15 -25.92 4.90
C PHE A 537 -21.44 -25.97 5.72
N VAL A 538 -21.77 -24.89 6.44
CA VAL A 538 -23.02 -24.81 7.23
C VAL A 538 -24.24 -24.83 6.30
N LEU A 539 -24.25 -24.08 5.20
CA LEU A 539 -25.34 -24.13 4.22
C LEU A 539 -25.52 -25.55 3.67
N GLY A 540 -24.43 -26.23 3.30
CA GLY A 540 -24.46 -27.62 2.84
C GLY A 540 -25.00 -28.58 3.91
N GLY A 541 -24.56 -28.44 5.16
CA GLY A 541 -25.04 -29.22 6.29
C GLY A 541 -26.54 -29.05 6.53
N VAL A 542 -27.04 -27.82 6.52
CA VAL A 542 -28.49 -27.56 6.65
C VAL A 542 -29.26 -28.11 5.46
N ALA A 543 -28.72 -28.01 4.24
CA ALA A 543 -29.33 -28.61 3.05
C ALA A 543 -29.46 -30.14 3.16
N VAL A 544 -28.45 -30.84 3.68
CA VAL A 544 -28.51 -32.29 3.94
C VAL A 544 -29.58 -32.60 5.00
N ILE A 545 -29.64 -31.82 6.09
CA ILE A 545 -30.69 -31.97 7.10
C ILE A 545 -32.08 -31.80 6.46
N LEU A 546 -32.28 -30.76 5.63
CA LEU A 546 -33.56 -30.54 4.94
C LEU A 546 -33.96 -31.72 4.05
N VAL A 547 -33.02 -32.29 3.30
CA VAL A 547 -33.26 -33.49 2.49
C VAL A 547 -33.65 -34.67 3.38
N MET A 548 -32.95 -34.92 4.50
CA MET A 548 -33.28 -36.01 5.42
C MET A 548 -34.70 -35.88 6.00
N TYR A 549 -35.11 -34.68 6.41
CA TYR A 549 -36.45 -34.43 6.95
C TYR A 549 -37.57 -34.49 5.89
N ALA A 550 -37.22 -34.35 4.61
CA ALA A 550 -38.13 -34.49 3.48
C ALA A 550 -38.27 -35.91 2.95
N LEU A 551 -37.34 -36.83 3.30
CA LEU A 551 -37.44 -38.24 2.91
C LEU A 551 -38.69 -38.88 3.51
N GLY A 552 -39.62 -39.30 2.64
CA GLY A 552 -40.84 -40.02 3.03
C GLY A 552 -42.05 -39.15 3.39
N VAL A 553 -42.02 -37.84 3.14
CA VAL A 553 -43.16 -36.92 3.36
C VAL A 553 -43.36 -36.02 2.13
N ALA A 554 -44.61 -35.82 1.70
CA ALA A 554 -44.93 -34.86 0.64
C ALA A 554 -44.79 -33.43 1.20
N THR A 555 -43.76 -32.69 0.77
CA THR A 555 -43.45 -31.36 1.28
C THR A 555 -43.59 -30.27 0.21
N PRO A 556 -44.20 -29.11 0.51
CA PRO A 556 -44.25 -27.99 -0.43
C PRO A 556 -42.85 -27.37 -0.63
N GLY A 557 -42.38 -27.26 -1.88
CA GLY A 557 -41.05 -26.71 -2.17
C GLY A 557 -40.91 -25.19 -2.18
N ARG A 558 -42.00 -24.41 -2.06
CA ARG A 558 -41.94 -22.93 -2.10
C ARG A 558 -41.07 -22.30 -1.00
N PRO A 559 -41.09 -22.78 0.27
CA PRO A 559 -40.19 -22.30 1.33
C PRO A 559 -38.71 -22.40 0.97
N LEU A 560 -38.31 -23.44 0.20
CA LEU A 560 -36.91 -23.68 -0.17
C LEU A 560 -36.33 -22.58 -1.07
N LEU A 561 -37.15 -21.82 -1.81
CA LEU A 561 -36.69 -20.68 -2.61
C LEU A 561 -36.15 -19.52 -1.76
N HIS A 562 -36.48 -19.50 -0.46
CA HIS A 562 -35.95 -18.52 0.49
C HIS A 562 -34.81 -19.09 1.34
N PHE A 563 -34.24 -20.25 0.96
CA PHE A 563 -33.19 -20.95 1.70
C PHE A 563 -32.04 -20.04 2.11
N ASN A 564 -31.32 -19.44 1.15
CA ASN A 564 -30.14 -18.61 1.45
C ASN A 564 -30.46 -17.46 2.42
N ARG A 565 -31.58 -16.77 2.18
CA ARG A 565 -32.02 -15.61 2.94
C ARG A 565 -32.37 -15.94 4.38
N VAL A 566 -33.08 -17.05 4.62
CA VAL A 566 -33.54 -17.44 5.95
C VAL A 566 -32.45 -18.21 6.70
N VAL A 567 -31.88 -19.25 6.08
CA VAL A 567 -30.88 -20.12 6.71
C VAL A 567 -29.59 -19.35 6.99
N GLY A 568 -29.15 -18.47 6.08
CA GLY A 568 -27.97 -17.65 6.31
C GLY A 568 -28.08 -16.83 7.60
N CYS A 569 -29.14 -16.05 7.77
CA CYS A 569 -29.28 -15.20 8.95
C CYS A 569 -29.50 -16.01 10.24
N THR A 570 -30.10 -17.20 10.13
CA THR A 570 -30.50 -18.05 11.25
C THR A 570 -29.40 -18.95 11.78
N TRP A 571 -28.62 -19.58 10.89
CA TRP A 571 -27.64 -20.62 11.22
C TRP A 571 -26.19 -20.12 11.22
N ILE A 572 -25.90 -19.07 10.45
CA ILE A 572 -24.53 -18.54 10.30
C ILE A 572 -24.39 -17.23 11.07
N GLY A 573 -25.33 -16.31 10.86
CA GLY A 573 -25.32 -14.99 11.47
C GLY A 573 -24.76 -13.90 10.55
N ARG A 574 -25.20 -12.66 10.81
CA ARG A 574 -24.96 -11.48 9.95
C ARG A 574 -23.48 -11.17 9.70
N PRO A 575 -22.56 -11.22 10.70
CA PRO A 575 -21.16 -10.82 10.47
C PRO A 575 -20.44 -11.69 9.44
N PHE A 576 -20.60 -13.02 9.49
CA PHE A 576 -19.94 -13.93 8.55
C PHE A 576 -20.52 -13.85 7.14
N LEU A 577 -21.83 -13.63 7.02
CA LEU A 577 -22.45 -13.34 5.72
C LEU A 577 -21.95 -12.01 5.13
N LEU A 578 -21.79 -11.00 5.98
CA LEU A 578 -21.25 -9.71 5.55
C LEU A 578 -19.80 -9.85 5.06
N VAL A 579 -18.95 -10.56 5.80
CA VAL A 579 -17.56 -10.82 5.40
C VAL A 579 -17.51 -11.53 4.04
N ARG A 580 -18.32 -12.57 3.84
CA ARG A 580 -18.39 -13.30 2.56
C ARG A 580 -18.90 -12.41 1.42
N GLY A 581 -19.96 -11.64 1.65
CA GLY A 581 -20.51 -10.72 0.65
C GLY A 581 -19.53 -9.61 0.27
N VAL A 582 -18.84 -9.03 1.26
CA VAL A 582 -17.81 -8.01 1.03
C VAL A 582 -16.61 -8.60 0.29
N ALA A 583 -16.17 -9.82 0.61
CA ALA A 583 -15.10 -10.50 -0.14
C ALA A 583 -15.45 -10.64 -1.63
N ALA A 584 -16.69 -10.99 -1.96
CA ALA A 584 -17.16 -11.01 -3.34
C ALA A 584 -17.18 -9.61 -4.00
N ILE A 585 -17.57 -8.55 -3.26
CA ILE A 585 -17.50 -7.17 -3.76
C ILE A 585 -16.06 -6.72 -4.03
N VAL A 586 -15.13 -7.06 -3.13
CA VAL A 586 -13.70 -6.78 -3.29
C VAL A 586 -13.17 -7.50 -4.53
N MET A 587 -13.54 -8.76 -4.73
CA MET A 587 -13.18 -9.52 -5.93
C MET A 587 -13.73 -8.88 -7.22
N LEU A 588 -15.00 -8.42 -7.22
CA LEU A 588 -15.58 -7.67 -8.35
C LEU A 588 -14.93 -6.31 -8.59
N SER A 589 -14.20 -5.80 -7.61
CA SER A 589 -13.53 -4.50 -7.65
C SER A 589 -12.02 -4.60 -7.82
N THR A 590 -11.48 -5.81 -7.93
CA THR A 590 -10.03 -6.09 -8.06
C THR A 590 -9.73 -6.67 -9.43
N SER A 591 -8.63 -6.22 -10.03
CA SER A 591 -8.16 -6.69 -11.33
C SER A 591 -7.61 -8.12 -11.25
N PRO A 592 -8.04 -9.05 -12.13
CA PRO A 592 -7.58 -10.43 -12.13
C PRO A 592 -6.26 -10.58 -12.88
N VAL A 593 -5.15 -10.07 -12.35
CA VAL A 593 -3.85 -10.09 -13.04
C VAL A 593 -2.93 -11.11 -12.40
N VAL A 594 -2.23 -11.88 -13.22
CA VAL A 594 -1.22 -12.86 -12.78
C VAL A 594 0.07 -12.71 -13.58
N LEU A 595 1.19 -13.06 -12.96
CA LEU A 595 2.46 -13.17 -13.65
C LEU A 595 2.43 -14.39 -14.57
N SER A 596 2.77 -14.18 -15.83
CA SER A 596 2.90 -15.24 -16.83
C SER A 596 4.29 -15.19 -17.44
N THR A 597 4.77 -16.33 -17.91
CA THR A 597 6.05 -16.45 -18.59
C THR A 597 5.83 -17.16 -19.92
N SER A 598 6.32 -16.54 -21.00
CA SER A 598 6.34 -17.15 -22.32
C SER A 598 7.30 -18.36 -22.35
N MET A 599 7.12 -19.25 -23.33
CA MET A 599 8.04 -20.39 -23.54
C MET A 599 9.49 -19.93 -23.78
N ASP A 600 9.65 -18.69 -24.21
CA ASP A 600 10.90 -18.03 -24.53
C ASP A 600 11.59 -17.44 -23.27
N GLY A 601 11.01 -17.54 -22.07
CA GLY A 601 11.65 -17.04 -20.84
C GLY A 601 11.46 -15.53 -20.60
N VAL A 602 10.48 -14.93 -21.27
CA VAL A 602 10.06 -13.54 -21.07
C VAL A 602 8.82 -13.54 -20.18
N ALA A 603 8.87 -12.79 -19.09
CA ALA A 603 7.76 -12.64 -18.15
C ALA A 603 7.02 -11.33 -18.36
N TYR A 604 5.71 -11.37 -18.14
CA TYR A 604 4.80 -10.24 -18.29
C TYR A 604 3.57 -10.46 -17.41
N LEU A 605 2.88 -9.37 -17.07
CA LEU A 605 1.60 -9.45 -16.35
C LEU A 605 0.45 -9.64 -17.33
N GLN A 606 -0.33 -10.69 -17.14
CA GLN A 606 -1.47 -10.99 -17.98
C GLN A 606 -2.78 -10.84 -17.20
N GLY A 607 -3.73 -10.10 -17.77
CA GLY A 607 -5.11 -10.11 -17.30
C GLY A 607 -5.80 -11.45 -17.59
N MET A 608 -6.37 -12.07 -16.57
CA MET A 608 -7.24 -13.25 -16.68
C MET A 608 -8.70 -12.86 -16.46
N PRO A 609 -9.39 -12.30 -17.48
CA PRO A 609 -10.76 -11.85 -17.33
C PRO A 609 -11.67 -13.02 -16.91
N ARG A 610 -12.56 -12.76 -15.97
CA ARG A 610 -13.56 -13.73 -15.52
C ARG A 610 -14.52 -14.04 -16.66
N SER A 611 -14.89 -15.32 -16.81
CA SER A 611 -15.97 -15.69 -17.72
C SER A 611 -17.31 -15.10 -17.25
N TRP A 612 -18.22 -14.84 -18.19
CA TRP A 612 -19.54 -14.31 -17.86
C TRP A 612 -20.30 -15.19 -16.84
N VAL A 613 -20.09 -16.51 -16.84
CA VAL A 613 -20.70 -17.43 -15.88
C VAL A 613 -20.13 -17.22 -14.47
N GLN A 614 -18.80 -17.07 -14.35
CA GLN A 614 -18.16 -16.76 -13.07
C GLN A 614 -18.66 -15.42 -12.51
N THR A 615 -18.85 -14.41 -13.37
CA THR A 615 -19.45 -13.12 -12.98
C THR A 615 -20.85 -13.30 -12.37
N LEU A 616 -21.71 -14.15 -12.94
CA LEU A 616 -23.04 -14.43 -12.37
C LEU A 616 -22.95 -15.00 -10.94
N VAL A 617 -21.99 -15.89 -10.71
CA VAL A 617 -21.78 -16.54 -9.40
C VAL A 617 -21.24 -15.55 -8.39
N VAL A 618 -20.18 -14.80 -8.73
CA VAL A 618 -19.56 -13.82 -7.82
C VAL A 618 -20.55 -12.69 -7.51
N ALA A 619 -21.30 -12.19 -8.50
CA ALA A 619 -22.37 -11.23 -8.28
C ALA A 619 -23.47 -11.78 -7.36
N GLY A 620 -23.79 -13.07 -7.47
CA GLY A 620 -24.71 -13.77 -6.56
C GLY A 620 -24.22 -13.76 -5.12
N GLU A 621 -22.95 -14.06 -4.91
CA GLU A 621 -22.31 -14.06 -3.59
C GLU A 621 -22.18 -12.64 -3.01
N ALA A 622 -21.95 -11.62 -3.83
CA ALA A 622 -21.98 -10.23 -3.40
C ALA A 622 -23.35 -9.81 -2.83
N THR A 623 -24.45 -10.47 -3.21
CA THR A 623 -25.79 -10.15 -2.69
C THR A 623 -26.01 -10.51 -1.22
N TRP A 624 -25.09 -11.24 -0.57
CA TRP A 624 -25.13 -11.46 0.88
C TRP A 624 -25.15 -10.12 1.65
N VAL A 625 -24.49 -9.08 1.13
CA VAL A 625 -24.56 -7.72 1.72
C VAL A 625 -25.99 -7.19 1.72
N ALA A 626 -26.72 -7.35 0.61
CA ALA A 626 -28.13 -6.95 0.52
C ALA A 626 -29.01 -7.76 1.50
N TYR A 627 -28.74 -9.06 1.69
CA TYR A 627 -29.48 -9.87 2.67
C TYR A 627 -29.26 -9.38 4.10
N VAL A 628 -28.03 -9.04 4.48
CA VAL A 628 -27.72 -8.51 5.82
C VAL A 628 -28.42 -7.15 6.04
N ILE A 629 -28.36 -6.24 5.07
CA ILE A 629 -29.06 -4.94 5.13
C ILE A 629 -30.57 -5.16 5.32
N GLN A 630 -31.15 -6.06 4.53
CA GLN A 630 -32.58 -6.35 4.57
C GLN A 630 -32.99 -6.98 5.91
N ASP A 631 -32.21 -7.92 6.45
CA ASP A 631 -32.45 -8.57 7.74
C ASP A 631 -32.39 -7.57 8.92
N VAL A 632 -31.54 -6.53 8.84
CA VAL A 632 -31.55 -5.42 9.80
C VAL A 632 -32.84 -4.59 9.68
N LEU A 633 -33.27 -4.29 8.45
CA LEU A 633 -34.48 -3.49 8.19
C LEU A 633 -35.79 -4.22 8.54
N LEU A 634 -35.78 -5.55 8.66
CA LEU A 634 -36.98 -6.33 9.04
C LEU A 634 -37.58 -5.88 10.37
N ILE A 635 -36.78 -5.31 11.28
CA ILE A 635 -37.25 -4.77 12.58
C ILE A 635 -38.40 -3.77 12.38
N VAL A 636 -38.36 -2.99 11.31
CA VAL A 636 -39.33 -1.92 11.02
C VAL A 636 -40.26 -2.28 9.86
N THR A 637 -39.81 -3.15 8.94
CA THR A 637 -40.43 -3.33 7.62
C THR A 637 -41.02 -4.72 7.36
N ASP A 638 -41.14 -5.56 8.39
CA ASP A 638 -41.62 -6.96 8.31
C ASP A 638 -42.89 -7.14 7.45
N SER A 639 -43.85 -6.21 7.52
CA SER A 639 -45.11 -6.28 6.77
C SER A 639 -44.94 -6.22 5.24
N TYR A 640 -43.81 -5.71 4.75
CA TYR A 640 -43.54 -5.49 3.33
C TYR A 640 -42.43 -6.39 2.79
N ALA A 641 -41.67 -7.02 3.67
CA ALA A 641 -40.46 -7.78 3.36
C ALA A 641 -40.63 -8.83 2.26
N LYS A 642 -41.75 -9.56 2.25
CA LYS A 642 -42.05 -10.59 1.23
C LYS A 642 -42.01 -10.08 -0.21
N VAL A 643 -42.31 -8.80 -0.42
CA VAL A 643 -42.40 -8.20 -1.76
C VAL A 643 -41.12 -7.43 -2.10
N TYR A 644 -40.70 -6.49 -1.25
CA TYR A 644 -39.60 -5.60 -1.63
C TYR A 644 -38.22 -6.28 -1.59
N CYS A 645 -38.01 -7.24 -0.68
CA CYS A 645 -36.67 -7.83 -0.49
C CYS A 645 -36.22 -8.70 -1.68
N PRO A 646 -37.03 -9.64 -2.22
CA PRO A 646 -36.63 -10.40 -3.40
C PRO A 646 -36.39 -9.52 -4.63
N VAL A 647 -37.23 -8.49 -4.82
CA VAL A 647 -37.10 -7.52 -5.92
C VAL A 647 -35.79 -6.72 -5.78
N ALA A 648 -35.50 -6.20 -4.59
CA ALA A 648 -34.27 -5.46 -4.32
C ALA A 648 -33.01 -6.30 -4.58
N THR A 649 -32.98 -7.55 -4.13
CA THR A 649 -31.84 -8.46 -4.39
C THR A 649 -31.72 -8.79 -5.87
N ALA A 650 -32.83 -9.03 -6.58
CA ALA A 650 -32.79 -9.28 -8.02
C ALA A 650 -32.24 -8.07 -8.79
N ILE A 651 -32.69 -6.86 -8.44
CA ILE A 651 -32.16 -5.61 -9.01
C ILE A 651 -30.66 -5.47 -8.70
N THR A 652 -30.26 -5.68 -7.43
CA THR A 652 -28.84 -5.62 -7.03
C THR A 652 -27.99 -6.57 -7.87
N TRP A 653 -28.43 -7.83 -7.99
CA TRP A 653 -27.73 -8.85 -8.75
C TRP A 653 -27.60 -8.49 -10.24
N VAL A 654 -28.69 -8.04 -10.86
CA VAL A 654 -28.66 -7.59 -12.27
C VAL A 654 -27.71 -6.42 -12.45
N ILE A 655 -27.74 -5.42 -11.56
CA ILE A 655 -26.82 -4.27 -11.63
C ILE A 655 -25.37 -4.72 -11.48
N TYR A 656 -25.06 -5.61 -10.52
CA TYR A 656 -23.70 -6.13 -10.34
C TYR A 656 -23.19 -6.85 -11.58
N VAL A 657 -24.01 -7.72 -12.18
CA VAL A 657 -23.67 -8.44 -13.42
C VAL A 657 -23.44 -7.45 -14.57
N VAL A 658 -24.34 -6.49 -14.76
CA VAL A 658 -24.22 -5.50 -15.84
C VAL A 658 -22.97 -4.63 -15.66
N VAL A 659 -22.69 -4.17 -14.45
CA VAL A 659 -21.50 -3.36 -14.16
C VAL A 659 -20.21 -4.16 -14.37
N ASP A 660 -20.15 -5.41 -13.92
CA ASP A 660 -18.93 -6.23 -14.10
C ASP A 660 -18.67 -6.60 -15.57
N ILE A 661 -19.72 -6.82 -16.37
CA ILE A 661 -19.59 -7.12 -17.80
C ILE A 661 -19.32 -5.84 -18.63
N ALA A 662 -20.01 -4.74 -18.33
CA ALA A 662 -19.91 -3.50 -19.13
C ALA A 662 -18.64 -2.71 -18.83
N THR A 663 -18.18 -2.71 -17.58
CA THR A 663 -16.99 -1.97 -17.15
C THR A 663 -16.11 -2.85 -16.26
N PRO A 664 -15.51 -3.95 -16.77
CA PRO A 664 -14.66 -4.82 -15.95
C PRO A 664 -13.43 -4.07 -15.43
N VAL A 665 -13.00 -4.37 -14.20
CA VAL A 665 -11.73 -3.88 -13.66
C VAL A 665 -10.61 -4.72 -14.27
N VAL A 666 -10.07 -4.27 -15.40
CA VAL A 666 -8.99 -4.98 -16.13
C VAL A 666 -7.67 -4.22 -16.07
N ALA A 667 -7.71 -2.89 -15.96
CA ALA A 667 -6.51 -2.07 -15.86
C ALA A 667 -6.00 -2.01 -14.42
N ILE A 668 -4.70 -2.26 -14.25
CA ILE A 668 -3.93 -1.80 -13.09
C ILE A 668 -3.51 -0.37 -13.40
N SER A 669 -3.82 0.59 -12.55
CA SER A 669 -3.20 1.92 -12.64
C SER A 669 -1.85 1.88 -11.95
N THR A 670 -0.80 2.23 -12.68
CA THR A 670 0.54 2.39 -12.15
C THR A 670 1.02 3.80 -12.40
N GLU A 671 1.47 4.46 -11.33
CA GLU A 671 1.92 5.84 -11.35
C GLU A 671 3.28 5.94 -10.67
N ILE A 672 4.21 6.63 -11.31
CA ILE A 672 5.50 7.00 -10.71
C ILE A 672 5.35 8.41 -10.15
N ASP A 673 5.48 8.51 -8.85
CA ASP A 673 5.46 9.76 -8.08
C ASP A 673 6.60 9.70 -7.07
N ARG A 674 7.82 9.91 -7.56
CA ARG A 674 9.03 9.69 -6.78
C ARG A 674 9.30 10.89 -5.86
N HIS A 675 9.18 10.67 -4.55
CA HIS A 675 9.54 11.62 -3.50
C HIS A 675 10.72 11.09 -2.71
N CYS A 676 11.80 11.86 -2.63
CA CYS A 676 13.01 11.49 -1.92
C CYS A 676 13.44 12.57 -0.94
N ALA A 677 14.00 12.15 0.19
CA ALA A 677 14.54 13.04 1.21
C ALA A 677 15.81 12.44 1.84
N PHE A 678 16.69 13.31 2.32
CA PHE A 678 17.83 12.88 3.13
C PHE A 678 17.35 12.37 4.50
N VAL A 679 17.78 11.17 4.86
CA VAL A 679 17.73 10.66 6.24
C VAL A 679 18.98 11.14 7.00
N ASN A 680 20.12 11.11 6.33
CA ASN A 680 21.35 11.75 6.76
C ASN A 680 22.04 12.34 5.54
N MET A 681 22.40 13.61 5.62
CA MET A 681 22.95 14.36 4.49
C MET A 681 24.13 13.60 3.85
N ASP A 682 24.12 13.49 2.50
CA ASP A 682 25.11 12.82 1.64
C ASP A 682 25.32 11.30 1.84
N THR A 683 24.81 10.73 2.93
CA THR A 683 25.12 9.34 3.32
C THR A 683 23.92 8.42 3.26
N HIS A 684 22.69 8.89 3.47
CA HIS A 684 21.50 8.04 3.47
C HIS A 684 20.25 8.78 2.98
N ILE A 685 19.55 8.17 2.03
CA ILE A 685 18.33 8.70 1.40
C ILE A 685 17.16 7.74 1.66
N ALA A 686 15.97 8.29 1.83
CA ALA A 686 14.71 7.55 1.79
C ALA A 686 13.82 8.05 0.65
N CYS A 687 13.22 7.13 -0.10
CA CYS A 687 12.41 7.40 -1.27
C CYS A 687 11.09 6.61 -1.28
N SER A 688 10.03 7.22 -1.83
CA SER A 688 8.79 6.56 -2.24
C SER A 688 8.65 6.74 -3.75
N SER A 689 8.69 5.67 -4.56
CA SER A 689 8.77 5.78 -6.02
C SER A 689 7.44 5.89 -6.74
N GLY A 690 6.36 5.37 -6.15
CA GLY A 690 5.06 5.35 -6.83
C GLY A 690 4.04 4.38 -6.26
N VAL A 691 2.92 4.26 -6.96
CA VAL A 691 1.73 3.52 -6.53
C VAL A 691 1.28 2.54 -7.61
N VAL A 692 0.89 1.33 -7.19
CA VAL A 692 0.21 0.30 -7.97
C VAL A 692 -1.20 0.13 -7.43
N GLU A 693 -2.22 0.58 -8.15
CA GLU A 693 -3.61 0.29 -7.78
C GLU A 693 -4.12 -0.94 -8.53
N ILE A 694 -4.27 -2.04 -7.78
CA ILE A 694 -4.78 -3.29 -8.35
C ILE A 694 -6.32 -3.34 -8.38
N GLY A 695 -6.99 -2.44 -7.66
CA GLY A 695 -8.43 -2.45 -7.56
C GLY A 695 -9.01 -1.08 -7.20
N SER A 696 -10.30 -0.91 -7.49
CA SER A 696 -10.99 0.37 -7.31
C SER A 696 -11.78 0.41 -6.01
N SER A 697 -11.31 1.21 -5.05
CA SER A 697 -12.04 1.49 -3.80
C SER A 697 -13.37 2.18 -4.06
N THR A 698 -13.41 3.11 -5.03
CA THR A 698 -14.62 3.80 -5.47
C THR A 698 -15.66 2.80 -5.97
N ARG A 699 -15.27 1.81 -6.77
CA ARG A 699 -16.18 0.76 -7.25
C ARG A 699 -16.71 -0.09 -6.09
N ALA A 700 -15.86 -0.52 -5.17
CA ALA A 700 -16.29 -1.30 -4.00
C ALA A 700 -17.35 -0.54 -3.17
N GLN A 701 -17.12 0.76 -2.93
CA GLN A 701 -18.07 1.64 -2.24
C GLN A 701 -19.39 1.77 -3.01
N TRP A 702 -19.33 1.98 -4.33
CA TRP A 702 -20.52 2.03 -5.19
C TRP A 702 -21.33 0.74 -5.16
N LEU A 703 -20.69 -0.43 -5.20
CA LEU A 703 -21.38 -1.71 -5.13
C LEU A 703 -22.12 -1.89 -3.79
N VAL A 704 -21.51 -1.50 -2.67
CA VAL A 704 -22.20 -1.48 -1.36
C VAL A 704 -23.36 -0.48 -1.37
N ALA A 705 -23.17 0.72 -1.93
CA ALA A 705 -24.22 1.73 -2.05
C ALA A 705 -25.40 1.27 -2.92
N ILE A 706 -25.14 0.50 -3.98
CA ILE A 706 -26.18 -0.10 -4.84
C ILE A 706 -27.02 -1.12 -4.06
N ALA A 707 -26.42 -1.97 -3.23
CA ALA A 707 -27.16 -2.92 -2.39
C ALA A 707 -28.09 -2.20 -1.40
N LEU A 708 -27.60 -1.11 -0.79
CA LEU A 708 -28.41 -0.28 0.10
C LEU A 708 -29.51 0.48 -0.66
N GLY A 709 -29.15 1.18 -1.74
CA GLY A 709 -30.04 2.00 -2.53
C GLY A 709 -31.17 1.21 -3.18
N SER A 710 -30.87 0.06 -3.80
CA SER A 710 -31.89 -0.83 -4.38
C SER A 710 -32.86 -1.35 -3.31
N THR A 711 -32.37 -1.62 -2.10
CA THR A 711 -33.19 -2.03 -0.96
C THR A 711 -34.14 -0.91 -0.52
N LEU A 712 -33.63 0.31 -0.37
CA LEU A 712 -34.43 1.48 0.04
C LEU A 712 -35.45 1.90 -1.03
N ILE A 713 -35.05 1.91 -2.31
CA ILE A 713 -35.95 2.24 -3.44
C ILE A 713 -37.07 1.21 -3.55
N SER A 714 -36.75 -0.09 -3.49
CA SER A 714 -37.77 -1.15 -3.56
C SER A 714 -38.75 -1.06 -2.39
N LEU A 715 -38.25 -0.75 -1.19
CA LEU A 715 -39.07 -0.52 0.00
C LEU A 715 -40.00 0.69 -0.21
N LEU A 716 -39.47 1.82 -0.69
CA LEU A 716 -40.24 3.03 -0.96
C LEU A 716 -41.33 2.79 -2.01
N LEU A 717 -40.98 2.14 -3.14
CA LEU A 717 -41.93 1.82 -4.20
C LEU A 717 -43.06 0.92 -3.70
N THR A 718 -42.72 -0.08 -2.88
CA THR A 718 -43.71 -0.98 -2.28
C THR A 718 -44.63 -0.22 -1.32
N TRP A 719 -44.06 0.69 -0.51
CA TRP A 719 -44.82 1.52 0.42
C TRP A 719 -45.74 2.51 -0.31
N VAL A 720 -45.25 3.20 -1.33
CA VAL A 720 -46.03 4.15 -2.16
C VAL A 720 -47.13 3.41 -2.94
N ALA A 721 -46.81 2.26 -3.56
CA ALA A 721 -47.80 1.46 -4.28
C ALA A 721 -48.96 1.03 -3.37
N GLN A 722 -48.68 0.71 -2.11
CA GLN A 722 -49.73 0.37 -1.14
C GLN A 722 -50.56 1.58 -0.71
N LEU A 723 -49.95 2.76 -0.57
CA LEU A 723 -50.67 4.01 -0.30
C LEU A 723 -51.58 4.39 -1.47
N LEU A 724 -51.13 4.22 -2.72
CA LEU A 724 -51.86 4.63 -3.92
C LEU A 724 -52.92 3.61 -4.37
N LEU A 725 -52.66 2.30 -4.24
CA LEU A 725 -53.55 1.24 -4.71
C LEU A 725 -54.58 0.80 -3.66
N TYR A 726 -54.62 1.43 -2.47
CA TYR A 726 -55.49 1.04 -1.35
C TYR A 726 -55.50 -0.47 -1.05
N VAL A 727 -54.39 -1.16 -1.34
CA VAL A 727 -54.26 -2.57 -1.02
C VAL A 727 -54.20 -2.65 0.50
N PRO A 728 -55.18 -3.29 1.16
CA PRO A 728 -55.16 -3.40 2.60
C PRO A 728 -53.86 -4.11 2.97
N VAL A 729 -52.97 -3.39 3.66
CA VAL A 729 -51.88 -4.05 4.39
C VAL A 729 -52.60 -5.02 5.31
N ILE A 730 -52.41 -6.31 5.10
CA ILE A 730 -52.83 -7.31 6.07
C ILE A 730 -51.92 -7.10 7.28
N ARG A 731 -52.23 -6.07 8.08
CA ARG A 731 -51.73 -5.90 9.43
C ARG A 731 -52.34 -7.05 10.21
N SER A 732 -51.57 -8.13 10.26
CA SER A 732 -51.82 -9.19 11.22
C SER A 732 -51.71 -8.55 12.60
N THR A 733 -52.84 -8.41 13.28
CA THR A 733 -52.94 -8.07 14.70
C THR A 733 -52.41 -9.19 15.61
N VAL A 734 -51.90 -10.28 15.03
CA VAL A 734 -51.37 -11.44 15.76
C VAL A 734 -49.84 -11.45 15.63
N GLU A 735 -49.19 -11.32 16.78
CA GLU A 735 -47.73 -11.28 16.97
C GLU A 735 -47.10 -12.65 16.68
N SER A 736 -45.97 -12.68 15.96
CA SER A 736 -45.16 -13.89 15.78
C SER A 736 -44.61 -14.38 17.12
N PRO A 737 -44.61 -15.70 17.39
CA PRO A 737 -44.14 -16.24 18.66
C PRO A 737 -42.63 -15.99 18.75
N MET A 738 -42.13 -15.65 19.95
CA MET A 738 -40.74 -15.23 20.23
C MET A 738 -39.65 -16.25 19.80
N ILE A 739 -40.04 -17.44 19.36
CA ILE A 739 -39.17 -18.56 18.95
C ILE A 739 -38.73 -18.50 17.48
N PHE A 740 -39.48 -17.81 16.59
CA PHE A 740 -39.10 -17.70 15.18
C PHE A 740 -38.17 -16.50 14.92
N PRO A 741 -37.06 -16.70 14.17
CA PRO A 741 -36.25 -15.59 13.68
C PRO A 741 -37.06 -14.60 12.84
N GLY A 742 -36.66 -13.32 12.86
CA GLY A 742 -37.30 -12.27 12.04
C GLY A 742 -37.38 -12.65 10.56
N ALA A 743 -36.30 -13.19 9.98
CA ALA A 743 -36.29 -13.67 8.60
C ALA A 743 -37.31 -14.80 8.35
N SER A 744 -37.45 -15.76 9.27
CA SER A 744 -38.45 -16.83 9.14
C SER A 744 -39.88 -16.29 9.19
N ALA A 745 -40.17 -15.39 10.13
CA ALA A 745 -41.49 -14.76 10.25
C ALA A 745 -41.85 -13.91 9.02
N ALA A 746 -40.84 -13.26 8.44
CA ALA A 746 -40.98 -12.41 7.27
C ALA A 746 -41.16 -13.20 5.97
N PHE A 747 -40.45 -14.31 5.74
CA PHE A 747 -40.39 -14.96 4.41
C PHE A 747 -41.12 -16.30 4.31
N LEU A 748 -41.31 -17.02 5.41
CA LEU A 748 -41.96 -18.33 5.38
C LEU A 748 -43.49 -18.20 5.50
N PRO A 749 -44.26 -19.24 5.12
CA PRO A 749 -45.71 -19.28 5.35
C PRO A 749 -46.00 -19.09 6.85
N ARG A 750 -46.95 -18.21 7.19
CA ARG A 750 -47.33 -17.94 8.58
C ARG A 750 -48.14 -19.11 9.13
N THR A 751 -47.63 -19.80 10.15
CA THR A 751 -48.25 -20.98 10.78
C THR A 751 -48.84 -20.66 12.16
N HIS A 752 -49.63 -19.60 12.24
CA HIS A 752 -50.29 -19.19 13.50
C HIS A 752 -51.58 -19.98 13.73
N GLY A 753 -51.72 -20.58 14.92
CA GLY A 753 -52.94 -21.32 15.34
C GLY A 753 -53.01 -22.79 14.93
N LEU A 754 -51.93 -23.34 14.39
CA LEU A 754 -51.82 -24.72 13.93
C LEU A 754 -50.94 -25.53 14.92
N PRO A 755 -51.33 -26.74 15.37
CA PRO A 755 -50.51 -27.59 16.23
C PRO A 755 -49.11 -27.84 15.62
N LEU A 756 -48.07 -28.03 16.43
CA LEU A 756 -46.71 -28.34 15.96
C LEU A 756 -46.67 -29.55 14.99
N GLU A 757 -47.63 -30.46 15.13
CA GLU A 757 -47.82 -31.62 14.25
C GLU A 757 -48.20 -31.24 12.81
N SER A 758 -48.68 -30.01 12.60
CA SER A 758 -49.02 -29.42 11.30
C SER A 758 -48.02 -28.37 10.81
N LEU A 759 -46.95 -28.12 11.57
CA LEU A 759 -45.83 -27.32 11.07
C LEU A 759 -45.00 -28.16 10.09
N ASP A 760 -44.78 -27.60 8.90
CA ASP A 760 -43.91 -28.20 7.91
C ASP A 760 -42.48 -28.34 8.48
N ARG A 761 -41.97 -29.57 8.50
CA ARG A 761 -40.64 -29.91 9.02
C ARG A 761 -39.55 -29.07 8.35
N ILE A 762 -39.72 -28.73 7.07
CA ILE A 762 -38.80 -27.87 6.30
C ILE A 762 -38.75 -26.46 6.90
N VAL A 763 -39.90 -25.87 7.22
CA VAL A 763 -40.00 -24.52 7.81
C VAL A 763 -39.36 -24.47 9.20
N CYS A 764 -39.51 -25.52 10.00
CA CYS A 764 -38.84 -25.67 11.30
C CYS A 764 -37.32 -25.67 11.15
N VAL A 765 -36.78 -26.55 10.31
CA VAL A 765 -35.33 -26.69 10.10
C VAL A 765 -34.73 -25.39 9.55
N MET A 766 -35.36 -24.75 8.57
CA MET A 766 -34.92 -23.45 8.04
C MET A 766 -34.88 -22.37 9.13
N SER A 767 -35.80 -22.45 10.10
CA SER A 767 -35.89 -21.53 11.24
C SER A 767 -34.98 -21.91 12.42
N GLY A 768 -34.12 -22.94 12.29
CA GLY A 768 -33.21 -23.38 13.33
C GLY A 768 -33.90 -24.18 14.45
N LEU A 769 -35.06 -24.78 14.16
CA LEU A 769 -35.82 -25.64 15.05
C LEU A 769 -35.76 -27.08 14.53
N LEU A 770 -35.16 -27.99 15.29
CA LEU A 770 -35.05 -29.40 14.90
C LEU A 770 -36.05 -30.26 15.68
N PRO A 771 -37.17 -30.70 15.06
CA PRO A 771 -38.12 -31.58 15.72
C PRO A 771 -37.60 -33.02 15.74
N PHE A 772 -37.52 -33.65 16.91
CA PHE A 772 -37.14 -35.04 17.06
C PHE A 772 -38.08 -35.79 18.01
N THR A 773 -38.15 -37.11 17.87
CA THR A 773 -38.99 -37.96 18.73
C THR A 773 -38.09 -38.78 19.64
N PHE A 774 -38.32 -38.69 20.95
CA PHE A 774 -37.60 -39.47 21.95
C PHE A 774 -38.62 -40.13 22.89
N GLN A 775 -38.56 -41.46 23.04
CA GLN A 775 -39.49 -42.24 23.87
C GLN A 775 -40.99 -41.93 23.61
N ASN A 776 -41.42 -41.93 22.34
CA ASN A 776 -42.79 -41.59 21.90
C ASN A 776 -43.29 -40.19 22.29
N LYS A 777 -42.40 -39.26 22.67
CA LYS A 777 -42.71 -37.85 22.88
C LYS A 777 -41.97 -36.99 21.86
N GLN A 778 -42.64 -35.97 21.33
CA GLN A 778 -42.04 -35.01 20.41
C GLN A 778 -41.34 -33.88 21.19
N PHE A 779 -40.12 -33.59 20.80
CA PHE A 779 -39.29 -32.50 21.30
C PHE A 779 -38.82 -31.64 20.14
N VAL A 780 -38.51 -30.37 20.42
CA VAL A 780 -37.85 -29.46 19.49
C VAL A 780 -36.57 -28.96 20.12
N LEU A 781 -35.46 -29.11 19.40
CA LEU A 781 -34.22 -28.41 19.73
C LEU A 781 -34.23 -27.05 19.04
N ASP A 782 -34.24 -25.98 19.82
CA ASP A 782 -33.95 -24.64 19.32
C ASP A 782 -32.43 -24.43 19.33
N LEU A 783 -31.82 -24.51 18.14
CA LEU A 783 -30.38 -24.37 17.98
C LEU A 783 -29.87 -22.95 18.26
N LYS A 784 -30.75 -21.96 18.19
CA LYS A 784 -30.38 -20.56 18.44
C LYS A 784 -30.18 -20.32 19.93
N LEU A 785 -31.05 -20.91 20.74
CA LEU A 785 -31.03 -20.81 22.20
C LEU A 785 -30.30 -21.98 22.87
N TRP A 786 -29.95 -23.03 22.13
CA TRP A 786 -29.41 -24.30 22.63
C TRP A 786 -30.31 -24.95 23.71
N VAL A 787 -31.63 -24.88 23.52
CA VAL A 787 -32.62 -25.41 24.46
C VAL A 787 -33.49 -26.47 23.79
N VAL A 788 -33.76 -27.57 24.52
CA VAL A 788 -34.73 -28.59 24.13
C VAL A 788 -36.06 -28.30 24.81
N VAL A 789 -37.12 -28.09 24.02
CA VAL A 789 -38.47 -27.79 24.52
C VAL A 789 -39.42 -28.93 24.12
N PRO A 790 -40.24 -29.46 25.05
CA PRO A 790 -41.31 -30.40 24.71
C PRO A 790 -42.33 -29.74 23.78
N SER A 791 -42.75 -30.43 22.71
CA SER A 791 -43.69 -29.89 21.72
C SER A 791 -45.03 -29.47 22.32
N SER A 792 -45.45 -30.07 23.44
CA SER A 792 -46.67 -29.71 24.18
C SER A 792 -46.61 -28.32 24.83
N VAL A 793 -45.44 -27.91 25.32
CA VAL A 793 -45.22 -26.58 25.93
C VAL A 793 -45.16 -25.50 24.84
N LEU A 794 -44.53 -25.84 23.72
CA LEU A 794 -44.44 -24.95 22.56
C LEU A 794 -45.83 -24.68 21.95
N ASN A 795 -46.66 -25.72 21.81
CA ASN A 795 -48.05 -25.58 21.34
C ASN A 795 -48.94 -24.70 22.22
N TYR A 796 -48.73 -24.75 23.54
CA TYR A 796 -49.46 -23.90 24.47
C TYR A 796 -49.09 -22.42 24.28
N HIS A 797 -47.79 -22.09 24.20
CA HIS A 797 -47.34 -20.73 23.96
C HIS A 797 -47.67 -20.18 22.56
N LEU A 798 -47.76 -21.06 21.55
CA LEU A 798 -48.18 -20.71 20.18
C LEU A 798 -49.67 -20.36 20.07
N THR A 799 -50.49 -20.79 21.05
CA THR A 799 -51.96 -20.63 21.01
C THR A 799 -52.49 -19.64 22.05
N SER A 800 -51.69 -19.17 23.02
CA SER A 800 -52.20 -18.53 24.24
C SER A 800 -51.65 -17.13 24.63
N ILE A 801 -51.02 -16.34 23.76
CA ILE A 801 -50.48 -15.01 24.15
C ILE A 801 -51.49 -13.86 23.85
N PRO A 802 -51.96 -13.08 24.84
CA PRO A 802 -52.64 -11.80 24.62
C PRO A 802 -51.62 -10.67 24.35
N SER A 803 -51.98 -9.80 23.40
CA SER A 803 -51.24 -8.63 22.89
C SER A 803 -50.52 -7.78 23.95
N ALA A 804 -49.21 -7.56 23.77
CA ALA A 804 -48.41 -6.64 24.58
C ALA A 804 -47.64 -5.63 23.70
N LYS A 805 -48.37 -4.83 22.90
CA LYS A 805 -47.85 -3.60 22.28
C LYS A 805 -48.81 -2.43 22.50
N THR A 806 -48.91 -1.93 23.74
CA THR A 806 -49.71 -0.72 24.05
C THR A 806 -48.90 0.47 24.60
N HIS A 807 -47.57 0.42 24.68
CA HIS A 807 -46.82 1.50 25.36
C HIS A 807 -45.85 2.35 24.53
N PHE A 808 -45.49 1.98 23.29
CA PHE A 808 -44.55 2.81 22.50
C PHE A 808 -45.21 3.74 21.46
N HIS A 809 -46.41 3.41 20.96
CA HIS A 809 -47.09 4.21 19.93
C HIS A 809 -47.90 5.41 20.45
N GLN A 810 -48.09 5.53 21.77
CA GLN A 810 -48.94 6.57 22.35
C GLN A 810 -48.21 7.91 22.62
N PHE A 811 -46.88 7.93 22.55
CA PHE A 811 -46.08 9.15 22.80
C PHE A 811 -45.98 10.11 21.60
N ILE A 812 -46.32 9.67 20.37
CA ILE A 812 -46.15 10.49 19.16
C ILE A 812 -47.45 11.22 18.76
N HIS A 813 -48.62 10.83 19.28
CA HIS A 813 -49.91 11.42 18.85
C HIS A 813 -50.49 12.53 19.73
N VAL A 814 -49.75 13.05 20.73
CA VAL A 814 -50.23 14.16 21.58
C VAL A 814 -49.80 15.55 21.09
N ALA A 815 -48.93 15.66 20.07
CA ALA A 815 -48.35 16.95 19.68
C ALA A 815 -49.10 17.72 18.56
N THR A 816 -50.15 17.18 17.93
CA THR A 816 -50.80 17.88 16.81
C THR A 816 -52.31 17.70 16.78
N LYS A 817 -53.03 18.53 17.55
CA LYS A 817 -54.35 19.04 17.13
C LYS A 817 -54.49 20.50 17.60
N PRO A 818 -54.81 21.45 16.71
CA PRO A 818 -55.22 22.78 17.11
C PRO A 818 -56.68 22.76 17.60
N ASN A 819 -56.97 23.68 18.53
CA ASN A 819 -58.29 24.02 19.03
C ASN A 819 -59.26 24.34 17.89
N GLU A 820 -60.44 23.73 17.90
CA GLU A 820 -61.62 24.36 17.31
C GLU A 820 -62.89 23.92 18.04
N SER A 821 -63.83 24.86 18.06
CA SER A 821 -64.88 25.13 19.03
C SER A 821 -66.14 24.25 18.95
N ARG A 822 -66.79 24.06 20.11
CA ARG A 822 -68.23 23.76 20.31
C ARG A 822 -69.13 24.82 19.61
N PRO A 823 -70.47 24.66 19.40
CA PRO A 823 -71.44 24.08 20.36
C PRO A 823 -72.65 23.26 19.80
N GLU A 824 -73.33 22.57 20.75
CA GLU A 824 -74.79 22.29 20.85
C GLU A 824 -75.53 21.51 19.72
N ALA A 825 -76.52 20.64 19.94
CA ALA A 825 -77.55 20.56 20.98
C ALA A 825 -78.21 19.14 21.05
N THR A 826 -78.82 18.83 22.21
CA THR A 826 -80.11 18.12 22.49
C THR A 826 -80.54 16.92 21.62
N GLU A 827 -81.13 15.83 22.09
CA GLU A 827 -81.73 15.41 23.36
C GLU A 827 -82.16 13.94 23.21
N HIS A 828 -82.62 13.36 24.31
CA HIS A 828 -83.72 12.40 24.41
C HIS A 828 -83.41 10.98 24.87
N CYS A 829 -84.29 10.59 25.79
CA CYS A 829 -84.14 9.68 26.91
C CYS A 829 -84.94 8.39 26.66
N GLU A 830 -84.85 7.49 27.64
CA GLU A 830 -85.76 6.36 27.92
C GLU A 830 -85.64 5.11 27.03
N SER A 831 -85.12 3.97 27.52
CA SER A 831 -85.55 3.07 28.62
C SER A 831 -86.65 2.09 28.23
N ASN A 832 -86.33 0.79 28.32
CA ASN A 832 -87.16 -0.29 28.89
C ASN A 832 -86.31 -1.59 28.85
N LYS A 833 -85.70 -2.05 29.94
CA LYS A 833 -86.24 -2.72 31.15
C LYS A 833 -86.58 -4.20 30.96
N LEU A 834 -86.23 -4.95 32.02
CA LEU A 834 -86.64 -6.29 32.46
C LEU A 834 -85.83 -7.47 31.90
N GLN A 835 -85.34 -8.45 32.68
CA GLN A 835 -85.31 -8.62 34.14
C GLN A 835 -84.37 -9.81 34.47
N GLN A 836 -83.57 -9.61 35.52
CA GLN A 836 -83.21 -10.51 36.62
C GLN A 836 -83.02 -12.04 36.42
N GLN A 837 -81.89 -12.55 36.92
CA GLN A 837 -81.84 -13.18 38.25
C GLN A 837 -80.42 -13.22 38.85
N GLN A 838 -80.34 -12.84 40.13
CA GLN A 838 -79.13 -12.70 40.97
C GLN A 838 -78.79 -13.99 41.73
N HIS A 839 -77.49 -14.24 41.94
CA HIS A 839 -76.93 -14.85 43.16
C HIS A 839 -75.62 -14.14 43.56
N PRO A 840 -75.25 -14.10 44.87
CA PRO A 840 -74.36 -13.09 45.47
C PRO A 840 -72.85 -13.46 45.42
N PRO A 841 -71.93 -12.51 45.67
CA PRO A 841 -70.49 -12.71 45.51
C PRO A 841 -69.80 -13.19 46.80
N PRO A 842 -68.63 -13.85 46.74
CA PRO A 842 -67.64 -13.79 47.81
C PRO A 842 -66.73 -12.57 47.63
N GLN A 843 -66.44 -11.91 48.75
CA GLN A 843 -65.52 -10.78 48.88
C GLN A 843 -64.07 -11.24 48.63
N ASP A 844 -63.38 -10.59 47.69
CA ASP A 844 -61.91 -10.61 47.60
C ASP A 844 -61.34 -9.25 48.03
N GLN A 845 -60.34 -9.31 48.91
CA GLN A 845 -59.57 -8.18 49.43
C GLN A 845 -58.66 -7.59 48.33
N PRO A 846 -58.34 -6.28 48.37
CA PRO A 846 -57.46 -5.67 47.38
C PRO A 846 -55.98 -5.93 47.68
N HIS A 847 -55.27 -6.64 46.79
CA HIS A 847 -53.80 -6.65 46.75
C HIS A 847 -53.26 -5.50 45.87
N PRO A 848 -52.12 -4.87 46.23
CA PRO A 848 -51.69 -3.60 45.64
C PRO A 848 -50.99 -3.79 44.29
N VAL A 849 -51.50 -3.13 43.25
CA VAL A 849 -50.99 -3.12 41.86
C VAL A 849 -49.68 -2.33 41.68
N VAL A 850 -49.12 -1.75 42.76
CA VAL A 850 -47.97 -0.81 42.67
C VAL A 850 -46.61 -1.52 42.63
N ALA A 851 -46.50 -2.77 43.09
CA ALA A 851 -45.20 -3.47 43.19
C ALA A 851 -44.67 -4.03 41.85
N THR A 852 -45.50 -4.10 40.80
CA THR A 852 -45.15 -4.74 39.52
C THR A 852 -44.40 -3.78 38.59
N THR A 853 -44.76 -2.50 38.59
CA THR A 853 -44.19 -1.47 37.68
C THR A 853 -42.73 -1.15 38.01
N TRP A 854 -42.37 -1.09 39.29
CA TRP A 854 -40.99 -0.81 39.71
C TRP A 854 -40.03 -1.93 39.33
N LYS A 855 -40.47 -3.19 39.44
CA LYS A 855 -39.68 -4.35 38.98
C LYS A 855 -39.41 -4.29 37.47
N PHE A 856 -40.40 -3.90 36.66
CA PHE A 856 -40.20 -3.72 35.21
C PHE A 856 -39.23 -2.58 34.88
N VAL A 857 -39.32 -1.44 35.57
CA VAL A 857 -38.40 -0.31 35.37
C VAL A 857 -36.97 -0.68 35.78
N VAL A 858 -36.80 -1.41 36.89
CA VAL A 858 -35.48 -1.87 37.34
C VAL A 858 -34.90 -2.95 36.45
N LEU A 859 -35.70 -3.90 35.97
CA LEU A 859 -35.27 -4.90 34.98
C LEU A 859 -34.91 -4.25 33.64
N ALA A 860 -35.68 -3.26 33.18
CA ALA A 860 -35.37 -2.50 31.98
C ALA A 860 -34.10 -1.66 32.15
N GLY A 861 -33.92 -1.01 33.31
CA GLY A 861 -32.71 -0.28 33.66
C GLY A 861 -31.48 -1.19 33.73
N ALA A 862 -31.59 -2.35 34.38
CA ALA A 862 -30.53 -3.34 34.45
C ALA A 862 -30.20 -3.92 33.06
N GLY A 863 -31.20 -4.18 32.22
CA GLY A 863 -31.01 -4.60 30.84
C GLY A 863 -30.32 -3.53 29.98
N PHE A 864 -30.67 -2.25 30.15
CA PHE A 864 -30.00 -1.15 29.47
C PHE A 864 -28.55 -1.00 29.93
N VAL A 865 -28.29 -1.08 31.23
CA VAL A 865 -26.92 -1.07 31.80
C VAL A 865 -26.11 -2.26 31.28
N TYR A 866 -26.71 -3.45 31.15
CA TYR A 866 -26.06 -4.61 30.55
C TYR A 866 -25.74 -4.39 29.05
N MET A 867 -26.64 -3.79 28.26
CA MET A 867 -26.36 -3.44 26.86
C MET A 867 -25.23 -2.40 26.73
N VAL A 868 -25.25 -1.36 27.57
CA VAL A 868 -24.19 -0.35 27.59
C VAL A 868 -22.87 -0.97 28.03
N GLY A 869 -22.89 -1.83 29.05
CA GLY A 869 -21.71 -2.53 29.55
C GLY A 869 -21.11 -3.49 28.54
N THR A 870 -21.93 -4.25 27.80
CA THR A 870 -21.47 -5.15 26.73
C THR A 870 -20.93 -4.39 25.52
N SER A 871 -21.55 -3.25 25.17
CA SER A 871 -21.05 -2.36 24.13
C SER A 871 -19.71 -1.74 24.53
N ALA A 872 -19.61 -1.23 25.76
CA ALA A 872 -18.38 -0.68 26.31
C ALA A 872 -17.27 -1.73 26.38
N ALA A 873 -17.57 -2.95 26.83
CA ALA A 873 -16.61 -4.06 26.85
C ALA A 873 -16.10 -4.40 25.44
N SER A 874 -16.97 -4.35 24.42
CA SER A 874 -16.57 -4.57 23.03
C SER A 874 -15.65 -3.46 22.50
N VAL A 875 -15.95 -2.19 22.82
CA VAL A 875 -15.10 -1.04 22.47
C VAL A 875 -13.76 -1.12 23.20
N SER A 876 -13.76 -1.46 24.49
CA SER A 876 -12.55 -1.67 25.27
C SER A 876 -11.71 -2.83 24.73
N TYR A 877 -12.34 -3.93 24.30
CA TYR A 877 -11.64 -5.02 23.65
C TYR A 877 -10.93 -4.55 22.38
N LEU A 878 -11.61 -3.80 21.50
CA LEU A 878 -10.99 -3.24 20.29
C LEU A 878 -9.78 -2.36 20.62
N ALA A 879 -9.92 -1.44 21.58
CA ALA A 879 -8.82 -0.56 22.00
C ALA A 879 -7.61 -1.34 22.56
N VAL A 880 -7.86 -2.39 23.36
CA VAL A 880 -6.79 -3.24 23.91
C VAL A 880 -6.13 -4.09 22.83
N THR A 881 -6.91 -4.61 21.87
CA THR A 881 -6.38 -5.44 20.80
C THR A 881 -5.66 -4.66 19.71
N GLN A 882 -5.91 -3.35 19.56
CA GLN A 882 -5.34 -2.54 18.48
C GLN A 882 -3.80 -2.58 18.45
N VAL A 883 -3.14 -2.55 19.62
CA VAL A 883 -1.68 -2.59 19.71
C VAL A 883 -1.14 -3.98 19.38
N ASN A 884 -1.80 -5.02 19.87
CA ASN A 884 -1.38 -6.40 19.64
C ASN A 884 -1.64 -6.84 18.20
N MET A 885 -2.76 -6.44 17.59
CA MET A 885 -3.13 -6.79 16.21
C MET A 885 -2.60 -5.80 15.17
N ALA A 886 -1.61 -4.98 15.52
CA ALA A 886 -1.01 -4.00 14.61
C ALA A 886 -0.15 -4.65 13.50
N ASN A 887 0.24 -5.92 13.67
CA ASN A 887 1.02 -6.69 12.69
C ASN A 887 0.65 -8.18 12.71
N ASP A 888 1.08 -8.90 11.68
CA ASP A 888 0.83 -10.33 11.51
C ASP A 888 1.53 -11.24 12.55
N PHE A 889 2.48 -10.69 13.32
CA PHE A 889 3.17 -11.40 14.41
C PHE A 889 2.44 -11.30 15.76
N TRP A 890 1.39 -10.48 15.81
CA TRP A 890 0.65 -10.14 17.03
C TRP A 890 1.54 -9.56 18.14
N TRP A 891 2.63 -8.92 17.72
CA TRP A 891 3.64 -8.40 18.63
C TRP A 891 3.44 -6.89 18.80
N PRO A 892 2.95 -6.43 19.97
CA PRO A 892 2.75 -5.01 20.21
C PRO A 892 4.06 -4.22 20.03
N ASN A 893 3.98 -3.14 19.25
CA ASN A 893 5.08 -2.23 18.92
C ASN A 893 6.25 -2.87 18.14
N PHE A 894 6.06 -4.03 17.52
CA PHE A 894 7.09 -4.61 16.67
C PHE A 894 7.32 -3.74 15.44
N ASN A 895 8.56 -3.28 15.29
CA ASN A 895 9.03 -2.51 14.16
C ASN A 895 10.17 -3.27 13.47
N SER A 896 9.95 -3.73 12.24
CA SER A 896 10.95 -4.45 11.45
C SER A 896 12.19 -3.61 11.13
N SER A 897 12.08 -2.27 11.10
CA SER A 897 13.22 -1.39 10.80
C SER A 897 14.08 -1.02 12.01
N GLY A 898 13.60 -1.22 13.25
CA GLY A 898 14.32 -0.85 14.48
C GLY A 898 14.70 -2.01 15.40
N THR A 899 14.06 -3.18 15.24
CA THR A 899 14.22 -4.33 16.15
C THR A 899 15.02 -5.47 15.52
N HIS A 900 15.54 -5.29 14.31
CA HIS A 900 16.16 -6.33 13.49
C HIS A 900 17.63 -6.08 13.17
#